data_AF-A0A2T6C1Z3-F1
#
_entry.id   AF-A0A2T6C1Z3-F1
#
_cell.length_a   1.000
_cell.length_b   1.000
_cell.length_c   1.000
_cell.angle_alpha   90.00
_cell.angle_beta   90.00
_cell.angle_gamma   90.00
#
_symmetry.space_group_name_H-M   'P 1'
#
loop_
_entity.id
_entity.type
_entity.pdbx_description
1 polymer ?
#
loop_
_entity_poly.entity_id
_entity_poly.type
_entity_poly.pdbx_seq_one_letter_code
_entity_poly.pdbx_strand_id
1 'polypeptide(L)'
;MAINNYNPKSHFFVDHSVIKDTVDDTTPENIAIKTSDSFGPVKGDESNKYRTTSVIRTITPTTVSKVFAICNGHILIQPQIGDDTKVNFILKPSETYAPFKIKYFIYRGVNKGDLINNNILQAVNDSDPNQPLFLKKIWQQFIDFNQPLYDAGIIDTPPETFPSFLIGYGADNQTDDTLISSIFFNVENNIDFFQLPKCNKGEYLGNFTGEIGLDIVLDYGDYELDYEEQLFKLDLEYARKKQHIFDITTVTGAVKQKRYREHIHQFIDAAAFWGSHIDAGEITLFNDAVPKTNVDDIYGSIVSKYQTKSKLYLYIQGERGRSYNYHSNSGQVSLDIQGTSPSTLVDYKTDDWPILIKTISPNPTEIKEFQFSFHYNIDASIHYTDIYLSAFCSFPNWGSENFITTNQLLITTNPFPGSPNHVRPHIPTRSGQSKLIQKIPAKSIGVSGNFNLVSNLLSIVVNENQPVNFLNFYDDLWQTNIKEVFTLPVGASNLCHWSSQIQNKSVELSGINIKDVTVNTRMIVDLGKNSAGTIEERKLYQIIYNNVTDENKDFHTQRGLNSAFEKNLQKSNYGSVFFDSPNCRIYKGTLDDGGTIIDTLHLVNEDHYNNKRKIIQLGVLSKEYNKLVYDSETIPDTSASGYIPFINDPANVYFHLEEDTSVPTSKIYRKFKLGLKYEDSTGTLATKFPTTDIFVYTVDDFTFFSEKYAMYQEFYEEVPKAKVQFKLKSSYSGEFGFDWMRIGDTFADGDIDYSNHVGKLYSDPAHTSVVLSRNSYSGHFKIHNELYKKLEFEYNPYPIQFENNNDIEKYFVPLLTIYPPYISPTPPIPDLDRQAIFTAPYDDDVNRVAELRLRINIREEPDILEFEYDSSLLNVSPLVINKNTGNRWINITITSLREFSIEQLIKVVAYYTDSSGVLDTMGKIVGLLRVKPNSKALRASKRVVIIPVKTHINGSASKSLTNTELEDEALVLKKFLRQILITPIIETFELDLSSNATFNSDYITNHNGQNKIIREDLSNPALPTGKLQDFLIAQNVPGTANTIANEYPPNDYFKLFYFKESGGKIDSGGNYIGLNGFTDPKSHVLSTINFVTANEVTPVHEFLHTANVEHSFTAYEASKYAKFTFEPKLTENILDYSHGSPSYFDRISLWDWQGRIAFSASDVEP
;
A
#
# COMPACT_ATOMS: atom_id res chain seq x y z
N MET A 1 10.24 -2.05 0.85
CA MET A 1 11.20 -1.78 1.95
C MET A 1 12.05 -3.02 2.14
N ALA A 2 13.37 -2.94 1.93
CA ALA A 2 14.23 -3.89 2.63
C ALA A 2 13.86 -3.76 4.11
N ILE A 3 13.60 -4.88 4.78
CA ILE A 3 13.40 -4.88 6.23
C ILE A 3 14.76 -4.43 6.78
N ASN A 4 14.93 -3.13 6.98
CA ASN A 4 15.89 -2.62 7.93
C ASN A 4 15.34 -3.15 9.25
N ASN A 5 15.79 -4.35 9.64
CA ASN A 5 15.59 -4.84 10.99
C ASN A 5 16.12 -3.72 11.87
N TYR A 6 15.20 -3.04 12.57
CA TYR A 6 15.58 -1.96 13.44
C TYR A 6 16.51 -2.53 14.50
N ASN A 7 17.77 -2.15 14.42
CA ASN A 7 18.82 -2.62 15.31
C ASN A 7 19.72 -1.44 15.66
N PRO A 8 19.20 -0.47 16.43
CA PRO A 8 19.94 0.72 16.75
C PRO A 8 21.10 0.37 17.68
N LYS A 9 22.32 0.79 17.31
CA LYS A 9 23.53 0.55 18.07
C LYS A 9 24.12 1.86 18.54
N SER A 10 23.93 2.16 19.82
CA SER A 10 24.31 3.46 20.38
C SER A 10 25.24 3.32 21.58
N HIS A 11 25.92 4.40 21.93
CA HIS A 11 26.58 4.55 23.23
C HIS A 11 25.82 5.61 24.02
N PHE A 12 25.59 5.39 25.31
CA PHE A 12 24.95 6.40 26.13
C PHE A 12 25.85 7.64 26.24
N PHE A 13 25.28 8.81 25.99
CA PHE A 13 26.06 10.00 25.68
C PHE A 13 26.83 10.62 26.86
N VAL A 14 26.68 10.09 28.07
CA VAL A 14 27.37 10.56 29.28
C VAL A 14 27.78 9.41 30.19
N ASP A 15 28.64 9.70 31.17
CA ASP A 15 28.95 8.77 32.26
C ASP A 15 27.75 8.58 33.20
N HIS A 16 26.97 7.52 32.96
CA HIS A 16 25.77 7.17 33.72
C HIS A 16 25.97 7.05 35.24
N SER A 17 27.19 6.74 35.70
CA SER A 17 27.48 6.51 37.12
C SER A 17 27.45 7.78 37.96
N VAL A 18 27.59 8.95 37.32
CA VAL A 18 27.59 10.27 37.96
C VAL A 18 26.35 11.10 37.64
N ILE A 19 25.33 10.47 37.02
CA ILE A 19 24.03 11.08 36.71
C ILE A 19 22.99 10.63 37.74
N LYS A 20 22.22 11.60 38.24
CA LYS A 20 21.19 11.37 39.25
C LYS A 20 19.93 10.72 38.65
N ASP A 21 19.32 9.78 39.38
CA ASP A 21 17.96 9.29 39.07
C ASP A 21 16.89 10.34 39.38
N THR A 22 15.77 10.29 38.65
CA THR A 22 14.59 11.08 38.99
C THR A 22 13.88 10.52 40.22
N VAL A 23 13.75 11.34 41.27
CA VAL A 23 13.01 11.03 42.50
C VAL A 23 11.66 11.76 42.47
N ASP A 24 10.64 11.16 43.07
CA ASP A 24 9.26 11.68 43.09
C ASP A 24 9.12 13.02 43.85
N ASP A 25 8.09 13.81 43.50
CA ASP A 25 7.88 15.25 43.73
C ASP A 25 7.74 15.69 45.22
N THR A 26 8.09 14.83 46.19
CA THR A 26 7.84 15.02 47.62
C THR A 26 9.08 15.31 48.48
N THR A 27 10.27 15.45 47.89
CA THR A 27 11.51 15.75 48.63
C THR A 27 11.89 17.25 48.59
N PRO A 28 12.07 17.93 49.75
CA PRO A 28 12.39 19.35 49.77
C PRO A 28 13.81 19.69 49.27
N GLU A 29 13.84 20.68 48.37
CA GLU A 29 14.87 21.69 48.06
C GLU A 29 16.37 21.36 48.26
N ASN A 30 17.06 21.10 47.13
CA ASN A 30 18.13 21.96 46.59
C ASN A 30 18.95 21.32 45.46
N ILE A 31 18.70 20.05 45.13
CA ILE A 31 19.43 19.30 44.09
C ILE A 31 18.48 18.31 43.38
N ALA A 32 17.19 18.64 43.27
CA ALA A 32 16.19 17.78 42.61
C ALA A 32 16.14 18.06 41.10
N ILE A 33 15.96 17.01 40.30
CA ILE A 33 15.67 17.14 38.88
C ILE A 33 14.35 17.91 38.77
N LYS A 34 14.35 19.08 38.12
CA LYS A 34 13.16 19.92 38.05
C LYS A 34 12.17 19.31 37.05
N THR A 35 10.92 19.12 37.46
CA THR A 35 9.83 18.76 36.54
C THR A 35 9.65 19.79 35.42
N SER A 36 10.13 21.03 35.59
CA SER A 36 10.19 22.08 34.57
C SER A 36 11.13 21.80 33.39
N ASP A 37 12.01 20.80 33.49
CA ASP A 37 13.03 20.48 32.48
C ASP A 37 12.59 19.38 31.50
N SER A 38 11.35 18.88 31.62
CA SER A 38 10.86 17.76 30.81
C SER A 38 10.62 18.14 29.35
N PHE A 39 10.97 17.25 28.42
CA PHE A 39 10.48 17.30 27.04
C PHE A 39 8.94 17.32 27.01
N GLY A 40 8.37 18.15 26.15
CA GLY A 40 6.92 18.36 26.05
C GLY A 40 6.45 19.79 26.40
N PRO A 41 5.13 19.96 26.62
CA PRO A 41 4.55 21.21 27.09
C PRO A 41 5.24 21.72 28.36
N VAL A 42 5.56 23.02 28.39
CA VAL A 42 6.27 23.64 29.52
C VAL A 42 5.29 23.93 30.66
N LYS A 43 5.56 23.39 31.84
CA LYS A 43 4.74 23.58 33.05
C LYS A 43 4.50 25.07 33.35
N GLY A 44 3.23 25.46 33.49
CA GLY A 44 2.78 26.84 33.70
C GLY A 44 2.60 27.67 32.43
N ASP A 45 2.90 27.11 31.25
CA ASP A 45 2.69 27.72 29.93
C ASP A 45 2.43 26.64 28.86
N GLU A 46 1.67 25.60 29.25
CA GLU A 46 1.56 24.34 28.53
C GLU A 46 1.02 24.54 27.11
N SER A 47 0.05 25.45 26.94
CA SER A 47 -0.55 25.72 25.64
C SER A 47 0.35 26.53 24.69
N ASN A 48 1.31 27.32 25.19
CA ASN A 48 2.10 28.22 24.35
C ASN A 48 3.56 27.81 24.20
N LYS A 49 4.11 27.01 25.12
CA LYS A 49 5.52 26.60 25.08
C LYS A 49 5.71 25.09 25.06
N TYR A 50 6.58 24.63 24.15
CA TYR A 50 6.98 23.22 24.03
C TYR A 50 8.50 23.09 24.03
N ARG A 51 9.04 22.35 24.99
CA ARG A 51 10.48 22.09 25.11
C ARG A 51 10.86 20.86 24.29
N THR A 52 11.88 21.01 23.44
CA THR A 52 12.45 19.88 22.67
C THR A 52 13.80 19.40 23.22
N THR A 53 14.48 20.21 24.03
CA THR A 53 15.73 19.80 24.70
C THR A 53 15.45 18.93 25.91
N SER A 54 15.94 17.69 25.87
CA SER A 54 15.93 16.78 27.02
C SER A 54 17.13 17.07 27.93
N VAL A 55 16.92 17.26 29.23
CA VAL A 55 17.99 17.68 30.16
C VAL A 55 18.25 16.62 31.22
N ILE A 56 19.53 16.28 31.41
CA ILE A 56 20.00 15.47 32.53
C ILE A 56 20.99 16.27 33.39
N ARG A 57 21.14 15.85 34.65
CA ARG A 57 21.92 16.57 35.67
C ARG A 57 22.87 15.63 36.40
N THR A 58 24.05 16.15 36.72
CA THR A 58 25.01 15.44 37.55
C THR A 58 24.53 15.34 39.00
N ILE A 59 25.06 14.39 39.79
CA ILE A 59 24.68 14.19 41.20
C ILE A 59 24.83 15.47 42.03
N THR A 60 25.86 16.28 41.75
CA THR A 60 26.04 17.62 42.32
C THR A 60 26.36 18.64 41.22
N PRO A 61 26.05 19.94 41.38
CA PRO A 61 26.34 20.96 40.36
C PRO A 61 27.82 21.09 39.98
N THR A 62 28.73 20.68 40.87
CA THR A 62 30.18 20.74 40.68
C THR A 62 30.79 19.44 40.15
N THR A 63 30.02 18.35 40.12
CA THR A 63 30.49 17.07 39.57
C THR A 63 30.75 17.24 38.07
N VAL A 64 31.96 16.86 37.64
CA VAL A 64 32.32 16.78 36.22
C VAL A 64 31.90 15.41 35.70
N SER A 65 31.21 15.37 34.56
CA SER A 65 30.83 14.14 33.88
C SER A 65 31.36 14.14 32.45
N LYS A 66 31.79 12.96 31.97
CA LYS A 66 32.25 12.77 30.60
C LYS A 66 31.07 12.76 29.62
N VAL A 67 31.33 13.22 28.39
CA VAL A 67 30.42 13.22 27.23
C VAL A 67 31.00 12.31 26.16
N PHE A 68 30.16 11.48 25.55
CA PHE A 68 30.54 10.48 24.56
C PHE A 68 29.72 10.61 23.29
N ALA A 69 30.32 10.26 22.15
CA ALA A 69 29.62 10.20 20.88
C ALA A 69 28.57 9.07 20.90
N ILE A 70 27.32 9.40 20.62
CA ILE A 70 26.21 8.42 20.56
C ILE A 70 26.45 7.37 19.48
N CYS A 71 27.01 7.77 18.34
CA CYS A 71 27.26 6.92 17.19
C CYS A 71 28.47 7.40 16.37
N ASN A 72 28.79 6.64 15.32
CA ASN A 72 29.75 7.07 14.31
C ASN A 72 29.17 8.25 13.51
N GLY A 73 29.97 9.27 13.24
CA GLY A 73 29.49 10.45 12.52
C GLY A 73 30.52 11.56 12.34
N HIS A 74 30.04 12.76 12.00
CA HIS A 74 30.84 13.99 11.93
C HIS A 74 30.30 15.02 12.92
N ILE A 75 31.19 15.75 13.59
CA ILE A 75 30.83 16.74 14.61
C ILE A 75 31.13 18.14 14.12
N LEU A 76 30.14 19.02 14.22
CA LEU A 76 30.28 20.47 14.12
C LEU A 76 30.24 21.06 15.54
N ILE A 77 31.19 21.94 15.87
CA ILE A 77 31.25 22.61 17.18
C ILE A 77 30.80 24.06 17.04
N GLN A 78 29.88 24.51 17.91
CA GLN A 78 29.35 25.87 17.91
C GLN A 78 29.39 26.48 19.33
N PRO A 79 29.56 27.81 19.47
CA PRO A 79 29.46 28.47 20.77
C PRO A 79 28.05 28.35 21.35
N GLN A 80 27.94 28.35 22.69
CA GLN A 80 26.63 28.43 23.35
C GLN A 80 26.27 29.89 23.65
N ILE A 81 25.14 30.36 23.13
CA ILE A 81 24.61 31.68 23.47
C ILE A 81 24.10 31.67 24.91
N GLY A 82 24.53 32.67 25.68
CA GLY A 82 24.16 32.87 27.09
C GLY A 82 25.10 32.22 28.10
N ASP A 83 26.07 31.39 27.67
CA ASP A 83 27.11 30.83 28.52
C ASP A 83 28.41 30.65 27.71
N ASP A 84 29.33 31.59 27.86
CA ASP A 84 30.59 31.58 27.12
C ASP A 84 31.55 30.50 27.60
N THR A 85 31.28 29.84 28.73
CA THR A 85 32.08 28.71 29.24
C THR A 85 31.72 27.39 28.58
N LYS A 86 30.70 27.38 27.70
CA LYS A 86 30.14 26.19 27.09
C LYS A 86 30.15 26.23 25.56
N VAL A 87 30.12 25.05 24.96
CA VAL A 87 29.94 24.82 23.54
C VAL A 87 28.84 23.79 23.31
N ASN A 88 28.25 23.83 22.12
CA ASN A 88 27.30 22.85 21.64
C ASN A 88 27.95 22.00 20.55
N PHE A 89 27.71 20.69 20.61
CA PHE A 89 28.17 19.74 19.60
C PHE A 89 26.98 19.34 18.75
N ILE A 90 27.15 19.35 17.43
CA ILE A 90 26.15 18.90 16.47
C ILE A 90 26.74 17.69 15.75
N LEU A 91 26.25 16.50 16.10
CA LEU A 91 26.68 15.24 15.51
C LEU A 91 25.73 14.83 14.38
N LYS A 92 26.23 14.76 13.16
CA LYS A 92 25.55 14.14 12.02
C LYS A 92 25.91 12.64 11.98
N PRO A 93 24.95 11.72 12.22
CA PRO A 93 25.22 10.29 12.22
C PRO A 93 25.63 9.78 10.83
N SER A 94 26.50 8.78 10.80
CA SER A 94 26.75 7.94 9.61
C SER A 94 25.93 6.65 9.62
N GLU A 95 25.34 6.31 10.77
CA GLU A 95 24.46 5.15 10.93
C GLU A 95 22.99 5.52 10.63
N THR A 96 22.21 4.52 10.20
CA THR A 96 20.77 4.70 9.97
C THR A 96 20.00 4.09 11.13
N TYR A 97 19.17 4.92 11.76
CA TYR A 97 18.18 4.50 12.74
C TYR A 97 16.84 4.39 11.97
N ALA A 98 16.16 3.24 11.98
CA ALA A 98 14.93 3.03 11.20
C ALA A 98 13.89 2.28 12.04
N PRO A 99 12.72 2.84 12.38
CA PRO A 99 11.93 3.65 11.46
C PRO A 99 12.22 5.15 11.53
N PHE A 100 12.88 5.63 12.59
CA PHE A 100 13.16 7.05 12.80
C PHE A 100 14.55 7.45 12.30
N LYS A 101 14.62 8.00 11.09
CA LYS A 101 15.88 8.54 10.54
C LYS A 101 16.31 9.75 11.37
N ILE A 102 17.51 9.70 11.96
CA ILE A 102 18.04 10.82 12.77
C ILE A 102 18.88 11.74 11.88
N LYS A 103 18.58 13.04 11.88
CA LYS A 103 19.35 14.08 11.17
C LYS A 103 20.55 14.54 11.98
N TYR A 104 20.33 14.91 13.24
CA TYR A 104 21.36 15.40 14.14
C TYR A 104 21.11 14.96 15.59
N PHE A 105 22.19 14.67 16.31
CA PHE A 105 22.21 14.70 17.77
C PHE A 105 22.89 16.01 18.21
N ILE A 106 22.21 16.86 18.98
CA ILE A 106 22.76 18.13 19.45
C ILE A 106 22.96 18.08 20.95
N TYR A 107 24.22 18.12 21.38
CA TYR A 107 24.64 18.14 22.77
C TYR A 107 24.78 19.60 23.19
N ARG A 108 24.00 20.05 24.17
CA ARG A 108 23.97 21.45 24.62
C ARG A 108 24.64 21.59 25.98
N GLY A 109 25.79 22.25 26.06
CA GLY A 109 26.46 22.56 27.34
C GLY A 109 27.73 21.76 27.65
N VAL A 110 28.51 21.38 26.64
CA VAL A 110 29.85 20.81 26.83
C VAL A 110 30.82 21.91 27.27
N ASN A 111 31.74 21.64 28.19
CA ASN A 111 32.72 22.61 28.67
C ASN A 111 33.62 23.08 27.52
N LYS A 112 33.66 24.39 27.28
CA LYS A 112 34.54 25.00 26.27
C LYS A 112 36.01 24.81 26.64
N GLY A 113 36.35 25.01 27.91
CA GLY A 113 37.74 25.02 28.38
C GLY A 113 38.50 23.71 28.16
N ASP A 114 37.79 22.59 28.04
CA ASP A 114 38.36 21.26 27.77
C ASP A 114 38.87 21.12 26.32
N LEU A 115 38.42 22.01 25.43
CA LEU A 115 38.61 21.90 23.99
C LEU A 115 39.23 23.16 23.39
N ILE A 116 38.70 24.33 23.70
CA ILE A 116 39.00 25.59 23.00
C ILE A 116 39.34 26.68 24.00
N ASN A 117 40.43 27.38 23.72
CA ASN A 117 40.85 28.57 24.45
C ASN A 117 41.35 29.63 23.46
N ASN A 118 40.87 30.87 23.58
CA ASN A 118 41.22 31.97 22.67
C ASN A 118 41.10 31.62 21.16
N ASN A 119 40.00 30.94 20.76
CA ASN A 119 39.75 30.48 19.38
C ASN A 119 40.83 29.53 18.80
N ILE A 120 41.56 28.85 19.69
CA ILE A 120 42.56 27.84 19.35
C ILE A 120 42.18 26.55 20.09
N LEU A 121 42.36 25.40 19.44
CA LEU A 121 42.18 24.10 20.09
C LEU A 121 43.27 23.89 21.15
N GLN A 122 42.88 23.49 22.37
CA GLN A 122 43.78 23.24 23.49
C GLN A 122 44.89 22.25 23.11
N ALA A 123 46.12 22.48 23.57
CA ALA A 123 47.24 21.59 23.31
C ALA A 123 47.02 20.20 23.94
N VAL A 124 47.56 19.16 23.29
CA VAL A 124 47.51 17.79 23.83
C VAL A 124 48.28 17.70 25.15
N ASN A 125 47.63 17.17 26.17
CA ASN A 125 48.19 16.89 27.49
C ASN A 125 47.85 15.45 27.89
N ASP A 126 48.82 14.54 27.71
CA ASP A 126 48.63 13.13 28.02
C ASP A 126 48.49 12.80 29.51
N SER A 127 48.87 13.74 30.38
CA SER A 127 48.73 13.57 31.82
C SER A 127 47.34 13.96 32.36
N ASP A 128 46.50 14.62 31.56
CA ASP A 128 45.16 15.03 31.98
C ASP A 128 44.11 13.94 31.68
N PRO A 129 43.56 13.27 32.71
CA PRO A 129 42.54 12.22 32.52
C PRO A 129 41.17 12.77 32.08
N ASN A 130 40.98 14.09 32.13
CA ASN A 130 39.78 14.80 31.68
C ASN A 130 39.96 15.45 30.31
N GLN A 131 41.11 15.27 29.64
CA GLN A 131 41.27 15.72 28.27
C GLN A 131 40.64 14.72 27.30
N PRO A 132 39.71 15.14 26.42
CA PRO A 132 39.01 14.24 25.52
C PRO A 132 39.93 13.58 24.48
N LEU A 133 39.73 12.27 24.28
CA LEU A 133 40.45 11.51 23.25
C LEU A 133 40.20 12.08 21.85
N PHE A 134 38.98 12.60 21.64
CA PHE A 134 38.59 13.28 20.42
C PHE A 134 39.50 14.45 20.06
N LEU A 135 39.88 15.29 21.04
CA LEU A 135 40.81 16.40 20.82
C LEU A 135 42.19 15.90 20.40
N LYS A 136 42.70 14.86 21.07
CA LYS A 136 44.02 14.28 20.76
C LYS A 136 44.06 13.73 19.34
N LYS A 137 42.99 13.04 18.94
CA LYS A 137 42.83 12.49 17.60
C LYS A 137 42.80 13.58 16.52
N ILE A 138 42.06 14.67 16.76
CA ILE A 138 41.99 15.79 15.81
C ILE A 138 43.35 16.48 15.66
N TRP A 139 44.06 16.71 16.77
CA TRP A 139 45.41 17.25 16.74
C TRP A 139 46.38 16.36 15.96
N GLN A 140 46.34 15.05 16.19
CA GLN A 140 47.18 14.10 15.46
C GLN A 140 46.90 14.17 13.95
N GLN A 141 45.62 14.14 13.55
CA GLN A 141 45.23 14.23 12.14
C GLN A 141 45.67 15.55 11.49
N PHE A 142 45.59 16.66 12.22
CA PHE A 142 46.04 17.96 11.74
C PHE A 142 47.56 18.02 11.54
N ILE A 143 48.33 17.47 12.47
CA ILE A 143 49.79 17.37 12.34
C ILE A 143 50.15 16.45 11.17
N ASP A 144 49.55 15.25 11.09
CA ASP A 144 49.83 14.27 10.03
C ASP A 144 49.55 14.82 8.63
N PHE A 145 48.54 15.69 8.48
CA PHE A 145 48.20 16.33 7.20
C PHE A 145 49.13 17.51 6.87
N ASN A 146 49.42 18.39 7.83
CA ASN A 146 50.12 19.64 7.56
C ASN A 146 51.64 19.54 7.68
N GLN A 147 52.17 18.63 8.51
CA GLN A 147 53.62 18.50 8.70
C GLN A 147 54.35 18.14 7.40
N PRO A 148 53.88 17.18 6.55
CA PRO A 148 54.51 16.91 5.27
C PRO A 148 54.47 18.09 4.30
N LEU A 149 53.42 18.92 4.36
CA LEU A 149 53.31 20.13 3.53
C LEU A 149 54.33 21.19 3.96
N TYR A 150 54.54 21.34 5.27
CA TYR A 150 55.57 22.23 5.82
C TYR A 150 56.97 21.73 5.47
N ASP A 151 57.25 20.44 5.66
CA ASP A 151 58.55 19.84 5.33
C ASP A 151 58.88 19.95 3.84
N ALA A 152 57.87 19.98 2.97
CA ALA A 152 57.98 20.21 1.54
C ALA A 152 58.07 21.70 1.12
N GLY A 153 57.98 22.64 2.07
CA GLY A 153 57.98 24.09 1.82
C GLY A 153 56.72 24.61 1.13
N ILE A 154 55.60 23.88 1.22
CA ILE A 154 54.31 24.26 0.62
C ILE A 154 53.56 25.26 1.53
N ILE A 155 53.77 25.18 2.84
CA ILE A 155 53.23 26.12 3.83
C ILE A 155 54.37 26.71 4.68
N ASP A 156 54.24 27.98 5.08
CA ASP A 156 55.32 28.76 5.71
C ASP A 156 55.44 28.57 7.23
N THR A 157 54.43 27.96 7.88
CA THR A 157 54.35 27.81 9.34
C THR A 157 54.17 26.35 9.75
N PRO A 158 54.92 25.86 10.75
CA PRO A 158 54.71 24.52 11.27
C PRO A 158 53.33 24.42 11.96
N PRO A 159 52.69 23.23 11.97
CA PRO A 159 51.36 23.03 12.54
C PRO A 159 51.36 22.99 14.08
N GLU A 160 51.92 24.03 14.73
CA GLU A 160 52.01 24.16 16.19
C GLU A 160 50.77 24.81 16.81
N THR A 161 49.90 25.43 16.00
CA THR A 161 48.65 26.07 16.43
C THR A 161 47.50 25.54 15.60
N PHE A 162 46.42 25.11 16.25
CA PHE A 162 45.20 24.62 15.59
C PHE A 162 44.10 25.69 15.71
N PRO A 163 43.75 26.41 14.63
CA PRO A 163 42.64 27.36 14.65
C PRO A 163 41.29 26.65 14.81
N SER A 164 40.50 27.04 15.82
CA SER A 164 39.22 26.36 16.11
C SER A 164 38.15 26.52 15.02
N PHE A 165 38.31 27.51 14.14
CA PHE A 165 37.36 27.71 13.04
C PHE A 165 37.36 26.53 12.06
N LEU A 166 38.46 25.76 11.94
CA LEU A 166 38.55 24.57 11.08
C LEU A 166 37.54 23.47 11.46
N ILE A 167 37.16 23.41 12.72
CA ILE A 167 36.14 22.47 13.26
C ILE A 167 34.80 23.16 13.51
N GLY A 168 34.62 24.35 12.92
CA GLY A 168 33.40 25.12 12.92
C GLY A 168 33.23 26.11 14.08
N TYR A 169 34.19 26.27 14.99
CA TYR A 169 34.04 27.20 16.12
C TYR A 169 34.70 28.56 15.86
N GLY A 170 33.91 29.64 15.92
CA GLY A 170 34.41 31.01 15.98
C GLY A 170 34.95 31.57 14.65
N ALA A 171 34.32 31.24 13.53
CA ALA A 171 34.65 31.85 12.23
C ALA A 171 33.96 33.21 12.05
N ASP A 172 34.70 34.24 11.62
CA ASP A 172 34.19 35.61 11.40
C ASP A 172 33.04 35.71 10.36
N ASN A 173 32.77 34.63 9.63
CA ASN A 173 31.78 34.56 8.55
C ASN A 173 30.56 33.65 8.85
N GLN A 174 30.38 33.16 10.08
CA GLN A 174 29.21 32.33 10.44
C GLN A 174 28.04 33.19 10.97
N THR A 175 27.10 33.51 10.09
CA THR A 175 25.85 34.19 10.46
C THR A 175 24.87 33.24 11.16
N ASP A 176 24.03 33.77 12.04
CA ASP A 176 23.05 32.97 12.80
C ASP A 176 22.02 32.26 11.90
N ASP A 177 21.71 32.83 10.73
CA ASP A 177 20.79 32.27 9.73
C ASP A 177 21.41 31.18 8.83
N THR A 178 22.70 30.85 9.03
CA THR A 178 23.36 29.77 8.27
C THR A 178 22.74 28.42 8.64
N LEU A 179 22.17 27.70 7.66
CA LEU A 179 21.64 26.34 7.87
C LEU A 179 22.74 25.35 8.27
N ILE A 180 22.47 24.47 9.22
CA ILE A 180 23.41 23.41 9.64
C ILE A 180 23.75 22.49 8.46
N SER A 181 22.77 22.21 7.59
CA SER A 181 22.92 21.36 6.40
C SER A 181 23.95 21.91 5.41
N SER A 182 23.98 23.23 5.18
CA SER A 182 24.92 23.85 4.23
C SER A 182 26.39 23.59 4.62
N ILE A 183 26.67 23.52 5.93
CA ILE A 183 28.00 23.24 6.49
C ILE A 183 28.38 21.76 6.32
N PHE A 184 27.43 20.83 6.48
CA PHE A 184 27.71 19.39 6.34
C PHE A 184 27.74 18.90 4.89
N PHE A 185 27.07 19.59 3.96
CA PHE A 185 26.84 19.13 2.58
C PHE A 185 27.45 20.02 1.48
N ASN A 186 28.07 21.15 1.81
CA ASN A 186 28.78 22.03 0.86
C ASN A 186 27.93 22.50 -0.35
N VAL A 187 26.62 22.73 -0.14
CA VAL A 187 25.68 22.89 -1.26
C VAL A 187 25.63 24.32 -1.83
N GLU A 188 25.97 25.35 -1.05
CA GLU A 188 25.64 26.73 -1.44
C GLU A 188 26.77 27.75 -1.46
N ASN A 189 27.97 27.45 -0.96
CA ASN A 189 29.05 28.44 -0.97
C ASN A 189 30.40 27.73 -1.03
N ASN A 190 31.39 28.34 -1.69
CA ASN A 190 32.82 28.00 -1.66
C ASN A 190 33.40 28.11 -0.22
N ILE A 191 32.78 27.45 0.77
CA ILE A 191 33.26 27.40 2.14
C ILE A 191 34.21 26.21 2.25
N ASP A 192 35.34 26.27 1.54
CA ASP A 192 36.45 25.30 1.65
C ASP A 192 37.12 25.33 3.05
N PHE A 193 36.53 26.03 4.04
CA PHE A 193 37.16 26.38 5.31
C PHE A 193 36.95 25.36 6.43
N PHE A 194 35.99 24.44 6.35
CA PHE A 194 35.68 23.49 7.43
C PHE A 194 36.17 22.07 7.11
N GLN A 195 36.90 21.47 8.06
CA GLN A 195 37.26 20.05 8.07
C GLN A 195 36.57 19.38 9.26
N LEU A 196 35.27 19.09 9.09
CA LEU A 196 34.46 18.56 10.18
C LEU A 196 35.02 17.22 10.67
N PRO A 197 35.42 17.10 11.95
CA PRO A 197 36.04 15.90 12.48
C PRO A 197 35.07 14.73 12.55
N LYS A 198 35.57 13.54 12.18
CA LYS A 198 34.87 12.27 12.39
C LYS A 198 34.92 11.86 13.85
N CYS A 199 33.87 11.24 14.36
CA CYS A 199 33.87 10.57 15.66
C CYS A 199 33.41 9.12 15.54
N ASN A 200 33.88 8.29 16.47
CA ASN A 200 33.43 6.91 16.62
C ASN A 200 32.43 6.78 17.76
N LYS A 201 31.49 5.84 17.66
CA LYS A 201 30.57 5.50 18.75
C LYS A 201 31.33 5.25 20.07
N GLY A 202 30.91 5.91 21.14
CA GLY A 202 31.52 5.81 22.47
C GLY A 202 32.83 6.57 22.64
N GLU A 203 33.27 7.34 21.64
CA GLU A 203 34.46 8.17 21.75
C GLU A 203 34.24 9.30 22.76
N TYR A 204 35.24 9.52 23.62
CA TYR A 204 35.21 10.56 24.65
C TYR A 204 35.42 11.96 24.03
N LEU A 205 34.35 12.75 24.03
CA LEU A 205 34.22 14.02 23.31
C LEU A 205 34.61 15.26 24.13
N GLY A 206 34.32 15.24 25.43
CA GLY A 206 34.57 16.36 26.34
C GLY A 206 33.86 16.14 27.68
N ASN A 207 33.80 17.15 28.54
CA ASN A 207 33.07 17.04 29.81
C ASN A 207 31.95 18.08 29.92
N PHE A 208 31.08 17.90 30.90
CA PHE A 208 30.14 18.92 31.34
C PHE A 208 30.06 18.95 32.87
N THR A 209 29.53 20.05 33.39
CA THR A 209 29.29 20.29 34.82
C THR A 209 27.85 20.77 35.02
N GLY A 210 27.16 20.18 36.01
CA GLY A 210 25.81 20.57 36.41
C GLY A 210 24.70 19.99 35.54
N GLU A 211 24.58 20.46 34.29
CA GLU A 211 23.53 20.03 33.36
C GLU A 211 24.04 19.92 31.92
N ILE A 212 23.44 19.02 31.15
CA ILE A 212 23.64 18.91 29.71
C ILE A 212 22.29 18.64 29.04
N GLY A 213 22.05 19.33 27.92
CA GLY A 213 20.88 19.13 27.07
C GLY A 213 21.19 18.19 25.89
N LEU A 214 20.18 17.46 25.44
CA LEU A 214 20.23 16.66 24.23
C LEU A 214 18.98 16.91 23.39
N ASP A 215 19.17 17.34 22.16
CA ASP A 215 18.13 17.33 21.14
C ASP A 215 18.41 16.18 20.17
N ILE A 216 17.37 15.41 19.86
CA ILE A 216 17.43 14.37 18.84
C ILE A 216 16.50 14.80 17.71
N VAL A 217 17.11 15.22 16.59
CA VAL A 217 16.41 15.81 15.46
C VAL A 217 16.18 14.74 14.41
N LEU A 218 14.94 14.56 13.97
CA LEU A 218 14.55 13.61 12.94
C LEU A 218 14.82 14.19 11.53
N ASP A 219 15.14 13.31 10.60
CA ASP A 219 15.35 13.63 9.20
C ASP A 219 14.07 13.36 8.40
N TYR A 220 13.33 14.44 8.11
CA TYR A 220 12.14 14.44 7.27
C TYR A 220 12.46 14.58 5.77
N GLY A 221 13.74 14.57 5.39
CA GLY A 221 14.24 14.93 4.07
C GLY A 221 15.10 16.19 4.13
N ASP A 222 16.00 16.33 3.15
CA ASP A 222 16.76 17.57 2.91
C ASP A 222 16.02 18.55 1.99
N TYR A 223 14.77 18.25 1.66
CA TYR A 223 13.91 19.06 0.82
C TYR A 223 13.07 20.01 1.68
N GLU A 224 13.31 21.32 1.55
CA GLU A 224 12.52 22.33 2.22
C GLU A 224 11.24 22.60 1.43
N LEU A 225 10.09 22.59 2.11
CA LEU A 225 8.81 22.94 1.48
C LEU A 225 8.73 24.44 1.28
N ASP A 226 8.98 24.83 0.05
CA ASP A 226 9.06 26.20 -0.36
C ASP A 226 7.67 26.83 -0.58
N TYR A 227 7.52 28.08 -0.08
CA TYR A 227 6.30 28.89 0.09
C TYR A 227 5.46 28.63 1.34
N GLU A 228 5.83 27.66 2.16
CA GLU A 228 5.49 27.80 3.58
C GLU A 228 6.41 28.83 4.21
N GLU A 229 5.82 29.82 4.89
CA GLU A 229 6.58 30.68 5.79
C GLU A 229 7.45 29.79 6.68
N GLN A 230 8.77 29.97 6.61
CA GLN A 230 9.71 29.20 7.41
C GLN A 230 9.65 29.69 8.85
N LEU A 231 8.68 29.17 9.60
CA LEU A 231 8.45 29.52 11.00
C LEU A 231 9.53 28.95 11.93
N PHE A 232 10.26 27.92 11.48
CA PHE A 232 11.39 27.33 12.19
C PHE A 232 12.45 26.82 11.21
N LYS A 233 13.74 26.99 11.56
CA LYS A 233 14.88 26.52 10.77
C LYS A 233 15.90 25.81 11.67
N LEU A 234 16.59 24.83 11.09
CA LEU A 234 17.75 24.18 11.70
C LEU A 234 19.03 24.94 11.33
N ASP A 235 19.15 26.17 11.83
CA ASP A 235 20.26 27.09 11.59
C ASP A 235 21.22 27.19 12.79
N LEU A 236 22.25 28.03 12.66
CA LEU A 236 23.21 28.27 13.73
C LEU A 236 22.59 29.00 14.92
N GLU A 237 21.58 29.85 14.72
CA GLU A 237 20.82 30.47 15.82
C GLU A 237 20.22 29.39 16.74
N TYR A 238 19.53 28.41 16.14
CA TYR A 238 19.00 27.26 16.84
C TYR A 238 20.12 26.38 17.44
N ALA A 239 21.19 26.10 16.68
CA ALA A 239 22.28 25.25 17.12
C ALA A 239 23.03 25.82 18.34
N ARG A 240 23.14 27.15 18.45
CA ARG A 240 23.87 27.86 19.51
C ARG A 240 23.07 28.05 20.79
N LYS A 241 21.75 27.85 20.79
CA LYS A 241 20.92 28.01 22.00
C LYS A 241 21.34 27.05 23.13
N LYS A 242 21.26 27.51 24.38
CA LYS A 242 21.44 26.65 25.57
C LYS A 242 20.38 25.54 25.66
N GLN A 243 19.15 25.86 25.26
CA GLN A 243 18.00 24.96 25.20
C GLN A 243 17.07 25.46 24.10
N HIS A 244 16.31 24.56 23.47
CA HIS A 244 15.28 24.93 22.52
C HIS A 244 13.87 24.74 23.11
N ILE A 245 13.06 25.80 22.98
CA ILE A 245 11.66 25.85 23.37
C ILE A 245 10.94 26.56 22.22
N PHE A 246 9.95 25.90 21.64
CA PHE A 246 8.98 26.55 20.76
C PHE A 246 8.09 27.46 21.61
N ASP A 247 7.96 28.73 21.22
CA ASP A 247 7.13 29.72 21.92
C ASP A 247 6.14 30.34 20.93
N ILE A 248 4.88 29.91 21.02
CA ILE A 248 3.79 30.32 20.14
C ILE A 248 3.51 31.82 20.23
N THR A 249 3.84 32.45 21.37
CA THR A 249 3.63 33.90 21.57
C THR A 249 4.55 34.76 20.69
N THR A 250 5.62 34.17 20.16
CA THR A 250 6.53 34.82 19.20
C THR A 250 5.98 34.84 17.77
N VAL A 251 4.92 34.07 17.49
CA VAL A 251 4.29 33.95 16.18
C VAL A 251 2.92 34.63 16.19
N THR A 252 2.66 35.51 15.20
CA THR A 252 1.39 36.26 15.09
C THR A 252 0.46 35.62 14.07
N GLY A 253 -0.80 35.35 14.47
CA GLY A 253 -1.86 34.84 13.59
C GLY A 253 -2.15 33.34 13.78
N ALA A 254 -3.44 32.97 13.89
CA ALA A 254 -3.86 31.63 14.30
C ALA A 254 -3.39 30.51 13.36
N VAL A 255 -3.38 30.75 12.04
CA VAL A 255 -2.91 29.79 11.03
C VAL A 255 -1.40 29.56 11.16
N LYS A 256 -0.63 30.64 11.28
CA LYS A 256 0.82 30.57 11.47
C LYS A 256 1.17 29.88 12.78
N GLN A 257 0.46 30.19 13.85
CA GLN A 257 0.62 29.49 15.14
C GLN A 257 0.32 28.00 15.01
N LYS A 258 -0.75 27.63 14.29
CA LYS A 258 -1.10 26.23 14.03
C LYS A 258 0.00 25.50 13.24
N ARG A 259 0.53 26.11 12.16
CA ARG A 259 1.68 25.58 11.40
C ARG A 259 2.94 25.47 12.27
N TYR A 260 3.21 26.47 13.11
CA TYR A 260 4.37 26.48 14.00
C TYR A 260 4.38 25.28 14.95
N ARG A 261 3.19 24.85 15.42
CA ARG A 261 3.06 23.67 16.28
C ARG A 261 3.45 22.36 15.61
N GLU A 262 3.34 22.24 14.29
CA GLU A 262 3.73 21.03 13.55
C GLU A 262 5.24 20.76 13.63
N HIS A 263 6.07 21.80 13.86
CA HIS A 263 7.53 21.62 13.94
C HIS A 263 8.01 20.78 15.13
N ILE A 264 7.15 20.52 16.14
CA ILE A 264 7.54 19.66 17.27
C ILE A 264 7.84 18.22 16.82
N HIS A 265 7.28 17.76 15.71
CA HIS A 265 7.52 16.40 15.20
C HIS A 265 8.94 16.23 14.66
N GLN A 266 9.67 17.31 14.38
CA GLN A 266 11.10 17.28 14.05
C GLN A 266 11.99 16.75 15.20
N PHE A 267 11.41 16.52 16.38
CA PHE A 267 12.12 16.16 17.59
C PHE A 267 11.54 14.92 18.26
N ILE A 268 12.42 14.08 18.82
CA ILE A 268 12.05 12.98 19.70
C ILE A 268 12.63 13.20 21.10
N ASP A 269 11.84 12.84 22.12
CA ASP A 269 12.31 12.80 23.51
C ASP A 269 13.50 11.84 23.63
N ALA A 270 14.58 12.26 24.28
CA ALA A 270 15.74 11.41 24.50
C ALA A 270 15.38 10.14 25.28
N ALA A 271 14.48 10.23 26.27
CA ALA A 271 14.02 9.06 27.00
C ALA A 271 13.33 8.03 26.09
N ALA A 272 12.52 8.50 25.13
CA ALA A 272 11.84 7.67 24.15
C ALA A 272 12.82 7.04 23.15
N PHE A 273 13.83 7.79 22.69
CA PHE A 273 14.92 7.25 21.87
C PHE A 273 15.75 6.19 22.60
N TRP A 274 16.02 6.32 23.89
CA TRP A 274 16.73 5.25 24.62
C TRP A 274 15.83 4.04 24.86
N GLY A 275 14.56 4.24 25.21
CA GLY A 275 13.56 3.18 25.33
C GLY A 275 13.30 2.41 24.02
N SER A 276 13.64 3.03 22.89
CA SER A 276 13.61 2.46 21.56
C SER A 276 14.61 1.32 21.33
N HIS A 277 15.62 1.14 22.19
CA HIS A 277 16.63 0.09 21.99
C HIS A 277 16.23 -1.25 22.64
N ILE A 278 15.11 -1.28 23.36
CA ILE A 278 14.66 -2.46 24.11
C ILE A 278 14.33 -3.61 23.15
N ASP A 279 14.92 -4.77 23.42
CA ASP A 279 14.73 -6.05 22.73
C ASP A 279 15.06 -6.04 21.21
N ALA A 280 15.44 -4.89 20.65
CA ALA A 280 15.73 -4.70 19.22
C ALA A 280 17.14 -4.13 18.96
N GLY A 281 17.75 -3.42 19.92
CA GLY A 281 19.04 -2.76 19.77
C GLY A 281 19.98 -2.94 20.97
N GLU A 282 21.08 -2.20 20.93
CA GLU A 282 22.15 -2.27 21.93
C GLU A 282 22.62 -0.87 22.34
N ILE A 283 22.71 -0.64 23.66
CA ILE A 283 23.32 0.58 24.21
C ILE A 283 24.56 0.21 25.04
N THR A 284 25.73 0.70 24.65
CA THR A 284 26.94 0.58 25.47
C THR A 284 27.06 1.72 26.46
N LEU A 285 27.64 1.45 27.63
CA LEU A 285 27.86 2.44 28.69
C LEU A 285 29.36 2.61 28.97
N PHE A 286 29.74 3.77 29.49
CA PHE A 286 31.10 4.01 29.95
C PHE A 286 31.49 3.04 31.07
N ASN A 287 32.67 2.42 30.94
CA ASN A 287 33.20 1.40 31.85
C ASN A 287 32.30 0.16 32.04
N ASP A 288 31.40 -0.12 31.09
CA ASP A 288 30.60 -1.35 31.07
C ASP A 288 30.87 -2.13 29.79
N ALA A 289 31.34 -3.37 29.95
CA ALA A 289 31.63 -4.25 28.82
C ALA A 289 30.38 -4.91 28.23
N VAL A 290 29.24 -4.87 28.94
CA VAL A 290 28.01 -5.56 28.55
C VAL A 290 27.00 -4.53 28.00
N PRO A 291 26.68 -4.56 26.70
CA PRO A 291 25.63 -3.72 26.13
C PRO A 291 24.27 -3.98 26.80
N LYS A 292 23.49 -2.92 27.00
CA LYS A 292 22.13 -2.99 27.53
C LYS A 292 21.15 -3.20 26.38
N THR A 293 20.31 -4.21 26.52
CA THR A 293 19.33 -4.62 25.48
C THR A 293 17.93 -4.83 26.04
N ASN A 294 17.80 -5.21 27.32
CA ASN A 294 16.51 -5.49 27.94
C ASN A 294 15.91 -4.27 28.65
N VAL A 295 14.61 -4.38 28.97
CA VAL A 295 13.84 -3.31 29.60
C VAL A 295 14.42 -2.86 30.93
N ASP A 296 14.73 -3.77 31.85
CA ASP A 296 15.11 -3.43 33.23
C ASP A 296 16.47 -2.70 33.27
N ASP A 297 17.43 -3.16 32.46
CA ASP A 297 18.76 -2.56 32.38
C ASP A 297 18.73 -1.16 31.74
N ILE A 298 18.01 -1.02 30.62
CA ILE A 298 17.86 0.27 29.91
C ILE A 298 17.08 1.25 30.78
N TYR A 299 16.00 0.80 31.43
CA TYR A 299 15.24 1.67 32.33
C TYR A 299 16.07 2.12 33.52
N GLY A 300 16.66 1.18 34.27
CA GLY A 300 17.38 1.48 35.50
C GLY A 300 18.62 2.34 35.28
N SER A 301 19.37 2.09 34.20
CA SER A 301 20.67 2.75 33.96
C SER A 301 20.57 4.04 33.16
N ILE A 302 19.53 4.19 32.32
CA ILE A 302 19.47 5.24 31.29
C ILE A 302 18.16 6.04 31.38
N VAL A 303 17.01 5.39 31.21
CA VAL A 303 15.73 6.12 31.07
C VAL A 303 15.27 6.73 32.40
N SER A 304 15.59 6.10 33.54
CA SER A 304 15.36 6.61 34.90
C SER A 304 15.98 8.00 35.15
N LYS A 305 16.99 8.39 34.36
CA LYS A 305 17.68 9.68 34.46
C LYS A 305 16.85 10.85 33.89
N TYR A 306 15.77 10.56 33.18
CA TYR A 306 14.90 11.56 32.53
C TYR A 306 13.58 11.74 33.28
N GLN A 307 13.06 12.98 33.26
CA GLN A 307 11.77 13.37 33.85
C GLN A 307 10.59 12.70 33.13
N THR A 308 10.81 12.31 31.87
CA THR A 308 9.82 11.74 30.96
C THR A 308 9.85 10.22 30.91
N LYS A 309 10.55 9.57 31.86
CA LYS A 309 10.78 8.11 31.92
C LYS A 309 9.57 7.20 31.76
N SER A 310 8.36 7.71 32.04
CA SER A 310 7.09 6.96 31.98
C SER A 310 6.06 7.63 31.05
N LYS A 311 6.52 8.41 30.05
CA LYS A 311 5.66 9.03 29.04
C LYS A 311 5.60 8.18 27.77
N LEU A 312 4.40 7.97 27.27
CA LEU A 312 4.14 7.44 25.94
C LEU A 312 3.73 8.60 25.04
N TYR A 313 4.47 8.80 23.96
CA TYR A 313 4.18 9.78 22.93
C TYR A 313 3.50 9.08 21.76
N LEU A 314 2.39 9.63 21.29
CA LEU A 314 1.68 9.18 20.11
C LEU A 314 1.63 10.33 19.11
N TYR A 315 2.38 10.16 18.03
CA TYR A 315 2.31 11.00 16.84
C TYR A 315 1.42 10.33 15.79
N ILE A 316 0.45 11.08 15.26
CA ILE A 316 -0.45 10.63 14.20
C ILE A 316 -0.31 11.62 13.04
N GLN A 317 0.31 11.15 11.96
CA GLN A 317 0.34 11.85 10.69
C GLN A 317 -0.94 11.54 9.92
N GLY A 318 -1.68 12.57 9.53
CA GLY A 318 -2.83 12.51 8.64
C GLY A 318 -2.46 12.85 7.19
N GLU A 319 -3.43 13.41 6.49
CA GLU A 319 -3.31 13.75 5.08
C GLU A 319 -2.29 14.88 4.82
N ARG A 320 -1.71 14.89 3.62
CA ARG A 320 -0.77 15.93 3.16
C ARG A 320 0.48 16.11 4.04
N GLY A 321 0.84 15.10 4.82
CA GLY A 321 2.00 15.15 5.71
C GLY A 321 1.79 15.98 6.98
N ARG A 322 0.56 16.48 7.23
CA ARG A 322 0.17 17.19 8.44
C ARG A 322 -0.30 16.23 9.54
N SER A 323 -0.44 16.75 10.75
CA SER A 323 -1.07 16.07 11.87
C SER A 323 -2.49 15.61 11.57
N TYR A 324 -2.92 14.54 12.23
CA TYR A 324 -4.32 14.13 12.27
C TYR A 324 -5.22 15.30 12.70
N ASN A 325 -6.40 15.44 12.08
CA ASN A 325 -7.32 16.56 12.27
C ASN A 325 -6.74 17.96 11.94
N TYR A 326 -5.68 18.05 11.13
CA TYR A 326 -5.17 19.37 10.76
C TYR A 326 -6.18 20.15 9.90
N HIS A 327 -6.82 19.55 8.89
CA HIS A 327 -7.80 20.26 8.04
C HIS A 327 -9.27 20.04 8.45
N SER A 328 -9.56 19.04 9.29
CA SER A 328 -10.91 18.71 9.77
C SER A 328 -10.93 18.54 11.30
N ASN A 329 -12.00 18.97 11.97
CA ASN A 329 -12.11 18.84 13.44
C ASN A 329 -13.00 17.65 13.86
N SER A 330 -13.21 16.67 12.97
CA SER A 330 -14.24 15.64 13.16
C SER A 330 -13.74 14.31 13.72
N GLY A 331 -12.44 14.03 13.66
CA GLY A 331 -11.87 12.78 14.17
C GLY A 331 -11.68 12.82 15.69
N GLN A 332 -11.98 11.72 16.38
CA GLN A 332 -11.63 11.55 17.79
C GLN A 332 -10.77 10.31 17.95
N VAL A 333 -9.91 10.29 18.97
CA VAL A 333 -9.07 9.14 19.26
C VAL A 333 -9.25 8.65 20.69
N SER A 334 -9.01 7.36 20.92
CA SER A 334 -8.88 6.79 22.27
C SER A 334 -7.56 6.05 22.42
N LEU A 335 -7.01 6.07 23.63
CA LEU A 335 -5.84 5.30 24.04
C LEU A 335 -6.18 4.54 25.32
N ASP A 336 -6.57 3.28 25.12
CA ASP A 336 -7.00 2.37 26.16
C ASP A 336 -5.85 1.43 26.57
N ILE A 337 -5.75 1.12 27.86
CA ILE A 337 -4.83 0.12 28.39
C ILE A 337 -5.67 -1.06 28.88
N GLN A 338 -5.39 -2.28 28.43
CA GLN A 338 -6.14 -3.46 28.84
C GLN A 338 -6.13 -3.60 30.37
N GLY A 339 -7.32 -3.68 30.98
CA GLY A 339 -7.47 -3.75 32.44
C GLY A 339 -7.73 -2.41 33.14
N THR A 340 -7.73 -1.29 32.41
CA THR A 340 -8.19 0.03 32.90
C THR A 340 -9.57 0.37 32.33
N SER A 341 -10.33 1.25 33.01
CA SER A 341 -11.59 1.76 32.45
C SER A 341 -11.33 2.38 31.07
N PRO A 342 -12.23 2.19 30.07
CA PRO A 342 -12.03 2.73 28.74
C PRO A 342 -11.78 4.24 28.82
N SER A 343 -10.73 4.69 28.14
CA SER A 343 -10.41 6.10 28.03
C SER A 343 -11.55 6.84 27.33
N THR A 344 -11.86 8.04 27.81
CA THR A 344 -12.75 8.96 27.11
C THR A 344 -12.16 9.31 25.76
N LEU A 345 -13.02 9.42 24.73
CA LEU A 345 -12.62 9.99 23.44
C LEU A 345 -12.00 11.37 23.67
N VAL A 346 -10.84 11.59 23.08
CA VAL A 346 -10.13 12.87 23.14
C VAL A 346 -9.87 13.37 21.72
N ASP A 347 -9.80 14.69 21.59
CA ASP A 347 -9.21 15.30 20.40
C ASP A 347 -7.73 14.89 20.31
N TYR A 348 -7.20 14.74 19.10
CA TYR A 348 -5.78 14.46 18.89
C TYR A 348 -4.94 15.71 19.18
N LYS A 349 -4.73 15.99 20.47
CA LYS A 349 -3.82 17.04 20.97
C LYS A 349 -3.56 16.90 22.46
N THR A 350 -2.40 17.34 22.90
CA THR A 350 -2.07 17.55 24.32
C THR A 350 -1.75 19.02 24.50
N ASP A 351 -2.54 19.73 25.32
CA ASP A 351 -2.34 21.16 25.58
C ASP A 351 -2.21 21.99 24.27
N ASP A 352 -3.10 21.72 23.31
CA ASP A 352 -3.11 22.30 21.96
C ASP A 352 -1.94 21.93 21.02
N TRP A 353 -0.97 21.13 21.49
CA TRP A 353 0.08 20.57 20.63
C TRP A 353 -0.40 19.31 19.91
N PRO A 354 -0.08 19.11 18.63
CA PRO A 354 -0.57 18.02 17.80
C PRO A 354 0.18 16.69 18.08
N ILE A 355 0.17 16.27 19.33
CA ILE A 355 0.76 15.02 19.81
C ILE A 355 -0.03 14.57 21.03
N LEU A 356 -0.25 13.27 21.20
CA LEU A 356 -0.83 12.72 22.42
C LEU A 356 0.26 12.25 23.37
N ILE A 357 0.27 12.78 24.59
CA ILE A 357 1.25 12.43 25.63
C ILE A 357 0.49 11.78 26.78
N LYS A 358 0.74 10.49 27.00
CA LYS A 358 0.17 9.74 28.11
C LYS A 358 1.25 9.43 29.14
N THR A 359 1.10 9.94 30.36
CA THR A 359 1.91 9.48 31.48
C THR A 359 1.30 8.20 32.03
N ILE A 360 2.10 7.15 32.16
CA ILE A 360 1.65 5.86 32.70
C ILE A 360 2.20 5.68 34.11
N SER A 361 1.29 5.54 35.07
CA SER A 361 1.66 5.19 36.44
C SER A 361 1.99 3.70 36.54
N PRO A 362 2.95 3.30 37.40
CA PRO A 362 3.17 1.89 37.71
C PRO A 362 1.87 1.24 38.19
N ASN A 363 1.40 0.19 37.51
CA ASN A 363 0.20 -0.54 37.91
C ASN A 363 0.60 -1.92 38.44
N PRO A 364 0.16 -2.34 39.64
CA PRO A 364 0.46 -3.67 40.17
C PRO A 364 -0.15 -4.83 39.37
N THR A 365 -1.12 -4.58 38.47
CA THR A 365 -1.63 -5.60 37.52
C THR A 365 -0.91 -5.54 36.18
N GLU A 366 -0.59 -6.73 35.65
CA GLU A 366 0.09 -6.94 34.36
C GLU A 366 -0.60 -6.20 33.21
N ILE A 367 0.09 -5.20 32.64
CA ILE A 367 -0.31 -4.55 31.39
C ILE A 367 -0.01 -5.51 30.25
N LYS A 368 -1.03 -5.98 29.53
CA LYS A 368 -0.91 -6.98 28.47
C LYS A 368 -0.98 -6.39 27.06
N GLU A 369 -1.82 -5.38 26.86
CA GLU A 369 -2.10 -4.78 25.55
C GLU A 369 -2.46 -3.30 25.69
N PHE A 370 -2.00 -2.49 24.73
CA PHE A 370 -2.46 -1.14 24.47
C PHE A 370 -3.40 -1.16 23.28
N GLN A 371 -4.53 -0.47 23.38
CA GLN A 371 -5.50 -0.34 22.31
C GLN A 371 -5.68 1.13 21.95
N PHE A 372 -5.28 1.49 20.74
CA PHE A 372 -5.53 2.80 20.15
C PHE A 372 -6.75 2.70 19.25
N SER A 373 -7.57 3.75 19.19
CA SER A 373 -8.71 3.74 18.28
C SER A 373 -8.94 5.08 17.63
N PHE A 374 -9.26 5.05 16.34
CA PHE A 374 -9.70 6.21 15.56
C PHE A 374 -11.20 6.14 15.37
N HIS A 375 -11.88 7.24 15.68
CA HIS A 375 -13.30 7.41 15.54
C HIS A 375 -13.56 8.46 14.47
N TYR A 376 -14.20 8.06 13.39
CA TYR A 376 -14.48 8.91 12.23
C TYR A 376 -15.93 8.72 11.75
N ASN A 377 -16.39 9.67 10.94
CA ASN A 377 -17.70 9.64 10.32
C ASN A 377 -17.58 9.10 8.90
N ILE A 378 -18.34 8.04 8.60
CA ILE A 378 -18.45 7.50 7.25
C ILE A 378 -19.58 8.24 6.51
N ASP A 379 -19.31 8.67 5.29
CA ASP A 379 -20.36 9.14 4.39
C ASP A 379 -21.25 7.95 3.97
N ALA A 380 -22.53 8.05 4.33
CA ALA A 380 -23.51 6.99 4.11
C ALA A 380 -23.85 6.74 2.63
N SER A 381 -23.38 7.60 1.71
CA SER A 381 -23.52 7.40 0.28
C SER A 381 -22.44 6.49 -0.33
N ILE A 382 -21.36 6.21 0.41
CA ILE A 382 -20.22 5.42 -0.06
C ILE A 382 -20.47 3.94 0.21
N HIS A 383 -20.18 3.11 -0.78
CA HIS A 383 -20.22 1.67 -0.60
C HIS A 383 -19.08 1.22 0.30
N TYR A 384 -19.35 0.33 1.26
CA TYR A 384 -18.37 -0.04 2.27
C TYR A 384 -17.13 -0.80 1.74
N THR A 385 -17.20 -1.39 0.54
CA THR A 385 -15.99 -1.92 -0.12
C THR A 385 -15.18 -0.87 -0.87
N ASP A 386 -15.67 0.38 -0.94
CA ASP A 386 -14.95 1.57 -1.38
C ASP A 386 -14.43 2.41 -0.20
N ILE A 387 -14.81 2.05 1.03
CA ILE A 387 -14.27 2.66 2.22
C ILE A 387 -12.94 2.00 2.54
N TYR A 388 -11.86 2.73 2.29
CA TYR A 388 -10.51 2.30 2.65
C TYR A 388 -9.96 3.23 3.72
N LEU A 389 -9.59 2.60 4.82
CA LEU A 389 -9.02 3.26 5.97
C LEU A 389 -7.84 2.43 6.39
N SER A 390 -6.67 3.06 6.39
CA SER A 390 -5.43 2.40 6.75
C SER A 390 -4.74 3.20 7.85
N ALA A 391 -4.17 2.47 8.80
CA ALA A 391 -3.29 3.03 9.81
C ALA A 391 -2.00 2.21 9.81
N PHE A 392 -0.88 2.88 9.53
CA PHE A 392 0.44 2.29 9.57
C PHE A 392 1.11 2.67 10.88
N CYS A 393 1.21 1.69 11.76
CA CYS A 393 1.82 1.82 13.07
C CYS A 393 3.32 1.57 12.95
N SER A 394 4.16 2.52 13.36
CA SER A 394 5.62 2.38 13.46
C SER A 394 6.04 2.64 14.90
N PHE A 395 6.71 1.66 15.50
CA PHE A 395 7.29 1.78 16.82
C PHE A 395 8.65 1.08 16.85
N PRO A 396 9.56 1.55 17.71
CA PRO A 396 10.94 1.13 17.65
C PRO A 396 11.17 -0.32 18.12
N ASN A 397 10.51 -0.83 19.17
CA ASN A 397 10.88 -2.16 19.74
C ASN A 397 10.26 -3.38 19.00
N TRP A 398 10.11 -3.32 17.67
CA TRP A 398 9.45 -4.35 16.88
C TRP A 398 10.44 -5.44 16.41
N GLY A 399 10.41 -6.60 17.06
CA GLY A 399 11.12 -7.81 16.61
C GLY A 399 10.35 -8.58 15.53
N SER A 400 10.99 -8.85 14.39
CA SER A 400 10.85 -9.94 13.40
C SER A 400 9.50 -10.58 13.00
N GLU A 401 8.35 -10.22 13.56
CA GLU A 401 7.04 -10.78 13.22
C GLU A 401 6.08 -9.68 12.76
N ASN A 402 5.76 -9.69 11.47
CA ASN A 402 4.99 -8.67 10.74
C ASN A 402 3.53 -8.53 11.21
N PHE A 403 3.25 -7.82 12.30
CA PHE A 403 1.94 -7.21 12.55
C PHE A 403 1.75 -5.90 11.78
N ILE A 404 1.69 -5.97 10.45
CA ILE A 404 0.90 -4.99 9.71
C ILE A 404 -0.56 -5.42 9.90
N THR A 405 -1.26 -4.82 10.84
CA THR A 405 -2.73 -4.88 10.85
C THR A 405 -3.22 -3.81 9.88
N THR A 406 -3.29 -4.14 8.60
CA THR A 406 -4.17 -3.42 7.67
C THR A 406 -5.59 -3.77 8.06
N ASN A 407 -6.09 -3.03 9.05
CA ASN A 407 -7.49 -3.12 9.39
C ASN A 407 -8.25 -2.38 8.31
N GLN A 408 -8.59 -3.09 7.22
CA GLN A 408 -9.85 -2.84 6.56
C GLN A 408 -10.90 -2.85 7.66
N LEU A 409 -11.39 -1.66 8.05
CA LEU A 409 -12.54 -1.46 8.93
C LEU A 409 -12.81 -2.68 9.82
N LEU A 410 -12.03 -2.82 10.89
CA LEU A 410 -12.36 -3.77 11.95
C LEU A 410 -13.56 -3.17 12.69
N ILE A 411 -14.74 -3.20 12.04
CA ILE A 411 -16.03 -3.12 12.71
C ILE A 411 -15.97 -4.26 13.71
N THR A 412 -15.74 -3.93 14.98
CA THR A 412 -15.71 -4.86 16.12
C THR A 412 -16.76 -5.94 15.89
N THR A 413 -16.43 -7.24 15.91
CA THR A 413 -15.88 -7.94 17.07
C THR A 413 -15.01 -9.13 16.67
N ASN A 414 -13.78 -9.18 17.16
CA ASN A 414 -13.00 -10.41 17.27
C ASN A 414 -13.28 -11.04 18.65
N PRO A 415 -13.20 -12.37 18.82
CA PRO A 415 -11.95 -12.87 19.41
C PRO A 415 -11.51 -14.23 18.82
N PHE A 416 -10.29 -14.28 18.29
CA PHE A 416 -9.55 -15.52 18.09
C PHE A 416 -8.95 -16.01 19.42
N PRO A 417 -8.71 -17.32 19.55
CA PRO A 417 -7.34 -17.78 19.33
C PRO A 417 -7.29 -19.00 18.38
N GLY A 418 -6.61 -18.82 17.24
CA GLY A 418 -6.36 -19.85 16.22
C GLY A 418 -7.12 -19.58 14.92
N SER A 419 -6.44 -19.02 13.90
CA SER A 419 -6.94 -18.90 12.51
C SER A 419 -7.58 -20.22 12.05
N PRO A 420 -8.78 -20.24 11.42
CA PRO A 420 -9.07 -19.58 10.14
C PRO A 420 -10.26 -18.61 10.17
N ASN A 421 -10.14 -17.56 9.36
CA ASN A 421 -11.08 -16.47 9.17
C ASN A 421 -12.48 -16.93 8.72
N HIS A 422 -13.39 -17.12 9.68
CA HIS A 422 -14.82 -16.95 9.45
C HIS A 422 -15.38 -15.87 10.38
N VAL A 423 -15.46 -14.64 9.86
CA VAL A 423 -16.20 -13.54 10.47
C VAL A 423 -17.36 -13.18 9.56
N ARG A 424 -18.59 -13.35 10.07
CA ARG A 424 -19.79 -12.75 9.47
C ARG A 424 -19.78 -11.26 9.79
N PRO A 425 -19.74 -10.34 8.81
CA PRO A 425 -19.93 -8.92 9.10
C PRO A 425 -21.40 -8.63 9.30
N HIS A 426 -21.69 -7.89 10.37
CA HIS A 426 -22.95 -7.18 10.52
C HIS A 426 -22.96 -6.01 9.52
N ILE A 427 -24.05 -5.86 8.76
CA ILE A 427 -24.32 -4.66 7.95
C ILE A 427 -24.44 -3.49 8.94
N PRO A 428 -23.59 -2.46 8.90
CA PRO A 428 -23.88 -1.26 9.68
C PRO A 428 -25.18 -0.67 9.14
N THR A 429 -26.18 -0.56 10.01
CA THR A 429 -27.34 0.30 9.76
C THR A 429 -26.82 1.69 9.41
N ARG A 430 -27.30 2.24 8.29
CA ARG A 430 -27.00 3.59 7.78
C ARG A 430 -26.87 4.61 8.93
N SER A 431 -25.77 5.37 8.92
CA SER A 431 -25.31 6.38 9.91
C SER A 431 -24.79 5.83 11.26
N GLY A 432 -23.50 6.04 11.53
CA GLY A 432 -22.87 5.72 12.81
C GLY A 432 -21.37 6.01 12.83
N GLN A 433 -20.83 6.43 13.98
CA GLN A 433 -19.38 6.54 14.19
C GLN A 433 -18.74 5.17 13.98
N SER A 434 -17.74 5.11 13.10
CA SER A 434 -16.97 3.89 12.86
C SER A 434 -15.63 3.95 13.58
N LYS A 435 -15.11 2.77 13.94
CA LYS A 435 -13.95 2.63 14.81
C LYS A 435 -12.86 1.79 14.13
N LEU A 436 -11.70 2.38 13.92
CA LEU A 436 -10.48 1.67 13.54
C LEU A 436 -9.68 1.38 14.81
N ILE A 437 -9.41 0.11 15.13
CA ILE A 437 -8.73 -0.28 16.37
C ILE A 437 -7.33 -0.79 16.07
N GLN A 438 -6.30 -0.23 16.71
CA GLN A 438 -4.95 -0.79 16.70
C GLN A 438 -4.63 -1.40 18.07
N LYS A 439 -4.29 -2.68 18.11
CA LYS A 439 -3.85 -3.38 19.32
C LYS A 439 -2.33 -3.56 19.27
N ILE A 440 -1.65 -3.24 20.37
CA ILE A 440 -0.20 -3.30 20.50
C ILE A 440 0.15 -4.08 21.77
N PRO A 441 0.90 -5.19 21.67
CA PRO A 441 1.34 -5.94 22.85
C PRO A 441 2.16 -5.04 23.79
N ALA A 442 1.94 -5.16 25.10
CA ALA A 442 2.63 -4.31 26.08
C ALA A 442 4.16 -4.48 26.08
N LYS A 443 4.64 -5.71 25.79
CA LYS A 443 6.07 -5.99 25.62
C LYS A 443 6.68 -5.13 24.50
N SER A 444 5.93 -4.87 23.43
CA SER A 444 6.37 -4.06 22.29
C SER A 444 6.55 -2.57 22.61
N ILE A 445 6.12 -2.10 23.79
CA ILE A 445 6.30 -0.71 24.25
C ILE A 445 7.27 -0.66 25.47
N GLY A 446 7.98 -1.76 25.76
CA GLY A 446 8.99 -1.79 26.82
C GLY A 446 8.39 -1.75 28.23
N VAL A 447 7.39 -2.58 28.51
CA VAL A 447 6.92 -2.81 29.88
C VAL A 447 7.85 -3.79 30.58
N SER A 448 8.42 -3.36 31.71
CA SER A 448 9.38 -4.13 32.53
C SER A 448 8.69 -5.24 33.33
N GLY A 449 9.45 -6.22 33.84
CA GLY A 449 8.92 -7.28 34.71
C GLY A 449 8.25 -6.76 36.00
N ASN A 450 8.52 -5.51 36.37
CA ASN A 450 7.88 -4.78 37.48
C ASN A 450 6.72 -3.85 37.01
N PHE A 451 6.22 -4.03 35.78
CA PHE A 451 5.14 -3.25 35.16
C PHE A 451 5.39 -1.73 35.02
N ASN A 452 6.67 -1.33 35.02
CA ASN A 452 7.05 0.04 34.66
C ASN A 452 7.10 0.16 33.14
N LEU A 453 6.39 1.14 32.57
CA LEU A 453 6.54 1.50 31.16
C LEU A 453 7.82 2.33 30.98
N VAL A 454 8.67 1.93 30.05
CA VAL A 454 9.77 2.76 29.56
C VAL A 454 9.24 3.76 28.52
N SER A 455 9.67 5.02 28.64
CA SER A 455 9.33 6.08 27.68
C SER A 455 9.50 5.61 26.23
N ASN A 456 8.52 5.90 25.38
CA ASN A 456 8.51 5.43 23.99
C ASN A 456 7.72 6.37 23.07
N LEU A 457 8.02 6.33 21.77
CA LEU A 457 7.31 7.06 20.73
C LEU A 457 6.64 6.06 19.79
N LEU A 458 5.33 6.22 19.65
CA LEU A 458 4.51 5.57 18.65
C LEU A 458 4.19 6.57 17.54
N SER A 459 4.53 6.23 16.30
CA SER A 459 4.15 7.01 15.12
C SER A 459 3.11 6.22 14.33
N ILE A 460 1.99 6.85 14.02
CA ILE A 460 0.94 6.28 13.18
C ILE A 460 0.74 7.17 11.97
N VAL A 461 0.72 6.60 10.76
CA VAL A 461 0.26 7.30 9.57
C VAL A 461 -1.13 6.80 9.25
N VAL A 462 -2.11 7.70 9.19
CA VAL A 462 -3.51 7.37 8.91
C VAL A 462 -3.95 7.99 7.61
N ASN A 463 -4.67 7.21 6.81
CA ASN A 463 -5.41 7.73 5.67
C ASN A 463 -6.91 7.58 5.92
N GLU A 464 -7.62 8.71 5.94
CA GLU A 464 -9.07 8.75 6.16
C GLU A 464 -9.89 8.93 4.88
N ASN A 465 -9.23 9.11 3.73
CA ASN A 465 -9.91 9.42 2.49
C ASN A 465 -10.97 8.37 2.16
N GLN A 466 -12.21 8.85 1.98
CA GLN A 466 -13.36 8.06 1.58
C GLN A 466 -13.70 8.40 0.12
N PRO A 467 -12.92 7.96 -0.90
CA PRO A 467 -13.18 8.38 -2.26
C PRO A 467 -14.50 7.78 -2.76
N VAL A 468 -15.44 8.66 -3.13
CA VAL A 468 -16.67 8.32 -3.88
C VAL A 468 -16.42 8.32 -5.39
N ASN A 469 -15.32 8.93 -5.84
CA ASN A 469 -15.14 9.29 -7.23
C ASN A 469 -13.67 9.13 -7.67
N PHE A 470 -13.44 8.44 -8.80
CA PHE A 470 -12.14 8.29 -9.44
C PHE A 470 -11.43 9.62 -9.72
N LEU A 471 -12.19 10.72 -9.82
CA LEU A 471 -11.69 12.06 -10.12
C LEU A 471 -10.68 12.58 -9.09
N ASN A 472 -10.86 12.27 -7.81
CA ASN A 472 -10.04 12.85 -6.74
C ASN A 472 -8.87 11.95 -6.32
N PHE A 473 -8.68 10.82 -7.01
CA PHE A 473 -7.65 9.84 -6.69
C PHE A 473 -6.23 10.41 -6.78
N TYR A 474 -6.00 11.25 -7.79
CA TYR A 474 -4.69 11.82 -8.07
C TYR A 474 -4.39 13.09 -7.27
N ASP A 475 -5.38 13.56 -6.50
CA ASP A 475 -5.15 14.68 -5.58
C ASP A 475 -4.12 14.26 -4.53
N ASP A 476 -3.25 15.21 -4.17
CA ASP A 476 -2.28 15.05 -3.09
C ASP A 476 -1.20 13.98 -3.31
N LEU A 477 -1.15 13.42 -4.52
CA LEU A 477 -0.13 12.47 -4.95
C LEU A 477 1.22 13.16 -5.21
N TRP A 478 1.21 14.24 -5.98
CA TRP A 478 2.42 14.96 -6.38
C TRP A 478 2.48 16.33 -5.70
N GLN A 479 3.34 16.46 -4.70
CA GLN A 479 3.62 17.74 -4.07
C GLN A 479 4.48 18.62 -4.99
N THR A 480 4.19 19.92 -5.02
CA THR A 480 4.92 20.90 -5.85
C THR A 480 5.87 21.71 -4.98
N ASN A 481 7.11 21.91 -5.41
CA ASN A 481 8.04 22.90 -4.84
C ASN A 481 8.10 24.11 -5.75
N ILE A 482 7.58 25.22 -5.22
CA ILE A 482 7.23 26.39 -6.00
C ILE A 482 8.41 27.37 -6.12
N LYS A 483 9.39 27.39 -5.19
CA LYS A 483 10.39 28.48 -5.06
C LYS A 483 11.74 28.11 -5.65
N GLU A 484 12.11 26.84 -5.60
CA GLU A 484 13.32 26.39 -6.27
C GLU A 484 13.08 26.25 -7.78
N VAL A 485 13.56 27.24 -8.51
CA VAL A 485 13.87 27.10 -9.92
C VAL A 485 15.15 26.28 -10.01
N PHE A 486 15.03 24.97 -10.21
CA PHE A 486 16.19 24.16 -10.57
C PHE A 486 16.75 24.67 -11.87
N THR A 487 17.84 25.43 -11.77
CA THR A 487 18.51 25.97 -12.94
C THR A 487 19.63 25.01 -13.28
N LEU A 488 19.51 24.34 -14.43
CA LEU A 488 20.60 23.52 -14.94
C LEU A 488 21.86 24.40 -15.14
N PRO A 489 23.07 23.91 -14.81
CA PRO A 489 24.30 24.68 -14.94
C PRO A 489 24.48 25.36 -16.30
N VAL A 490 24.82 26.66 -16.27
CA VAL A 490 24.96 27.50 -17.48
C VAL A 490 26.12 27.03 -18.35
N GLY A 491 25.88 26.89 -19.66
CA GLY A 491 26.93 26.64 -20.67
C GLY A 491 27.28 25.17 -20.95
N ALA A 492 26.57 24.21 -20.34
CA ALA A 492 26.76 22.80 -20.64
C ALA A 492 25.68 22.29 -21.62
N SER A 493 26.09 21.97 -22.86
CA SER A 493 25.26 21.21 -23.79
C SER A 493 25.11 19.77 -23.27
N ASN A 494 23.88 19.22 -23.27
CA ASN A 494 23.57 17.82 -22.91
C ASN A 494 23.68 17.47 -21.40
N LEU A 495 23.20 18.34 -20.51
CA LEU A 495 23.04 18.02 -19.08
C LEU A 495 21.77 17.24 -18.83
N CYS A 496 21.89 16.22 -17.98
CA CYS A 496 20.81 15.28 -17.76
C CYS A 496 20.60 15.00 -16.28
N HIS A 497 19.40 15.37 -15.88
CA HIS A 497 18.76 15.15 -14.61
C HIS A 497 19.34 15.81 -13.37
N TRP A 498 18.43 16.39 -12.61
CA TRP A 498 18.56 16.71 -11.21
C TRP A 498 17.39 16.05 -10.47
N SER A 499 17.64 15.36 -9.36
CA SER A 499 16.63 14.62 -8.60
C SER A 499 16.60 15.05 -7.13
N SER A 500 15.39 15.26 -6.59
CA SER A 500 15.15 15.43 -5.14
C SER A 500 14.11 14.44 -4.63
N GLN A 501 14.29 14.00 -3.39
CA GLN A 501 13.28 13.24 -2.65
C GLN A 501 12.40 14.20 -1.86
N ILE A 502 11.09 14.10 -2.04
CA ILE A 502 10.15 15.02 -1.42
C ILE A 502 9.68 14.45 -0.07
N GLN A 503 9.18 13.21 -0.01
CA GLN A 503 8.83 12.55 1.26
C GLN A 503 8.44 11.07 1.09
N ASN A 504 8.55 10.28 2.17
CA ASN A 504 7.77 9.05 2.35
C ASN A 504 6.36 9.40 2.86
N LYS A 505 5.30 8.91 2.20
CA LYS A 505 3.90 9.10 2.64
C LYS A 505 3.13 7.81 2.52
N SER A 506 2.10 7.60 3.35
CA SER A 506 1.07 6.62 3.04
C SER A 506 0.00 7.31 2.19
N VAL A 507 -0.40 6.68 1.10
CA VAL A 507 -1.45 7.19 0.20
C VAL A 507 -2.47 6.11 -0.05
N GLU A 508 -3.69 6.49 -0.39
CA GLU A 508 -4.79 5.57 -0.66
C GLU A 508 -4.93 5.44 -2.17
N LEU A 509 -4.57 4.26 -2.71
CA LEU A 509 -4.59 4.01 -4.14
C LEU A 509 -5.65 2.95 -4.55
N SER A 510 -6.65 2.66 -3.72
CA SER A 510 -7.66 1.63 -3.98
C SER A 510 -8.53 1.91 -5.20
N GLY A 511 -8.68 3.17 -5.60
CA GLY A 511 -9.38 3.54 -6.83
C GLY A 511 -8.84 2.81 -8.06
N ILE A 512 -7.53 2.59 -8.13
CA ILE A 512 -6.88 1.80 -9.19
C ILE A 512 -6.44 0.41 -8.69
N ASN A 513 -7.13 -0.11 -7.67
CA ASN A 513 -6.95 -1.43 -7.07
C ASN A 513 -5.58 -1.64 -6.38
N ILE A 514 -4.96 -0.57 -5.88
CA ILE A 514 -3.67 -0.62 -5.16
C ILE A 514 -3.93 -0.26 -3.70
N LYS A 515 -3.70 -1.19 -2.78
CA LYS A 515 -4.05 -1.02 -1.37
C LYS A 515 -2.82 -1.04 -0.50
N ASP A 516 -2.92 -0.36 0.63
CA ASP A 516 -1.93 -0.41 1.70
C ASP A 516 -0.52 -0.06 1.22
N VAL A 517 -0.37 1.13 0.62
CA VAL A 517 0.89 1.56 0.03
C VAL A 517 1.57 2.68 0.79
N THR A 518 2.89 2.54 0.90
CA THR A 518 3.79 3.66 1.18
C THR A 518 4.43 4.12 -0.12
N VAL A 519 4.43 5.42 -0.37
CA VAL A 519 5.04 6.05 -1.55
C VAL A 519 6.29 6.82 -1.20
N ASN A 520 7.25 6.75 -2.11
CA ASN A 520 8.34 7.70 -2.24
C ASN A 520 8.04 8.63 -3.40
N THR A 521 8.26 9.92 -3.18
CA THR A 521 8.06 10.94 -4.21
C THR A 521 9.40 11.54 -4.61
N ARG A 522 9.63 11.70 -5.91
CA ARG A 522 10.80 12.40 -6.45
C ARG A 522 10.43 13.33 -7.59
N MET A 523 11.16 14.43 -7.70
CA MET A 523 11.11 15.32 -8.86
C MET A 523 12.41 15.21 -9.63
N ILE A 524 12.30 15.10 -10.94
CA ILE A 524 13.38 15.03 -11.90
C ILE A 524 13.30 16.24 -12.85
N VAL A 525 14.41 16.90 -13.13
CA VAL A 525 14.50 17.99 -14.12
C VAL A 525 15.56 17.70 -15.18
N ASP A 526 15.19 17.65 -16.47
CA ASP A 526 16.11 17.36 -17.58
C ASP A 526 15.86 18.25 -18.82
N LEU A 527 16.73 18.13 -19.84
CA LEU A 527 16.54 18.75 -21.15
C LEU A 527 15.94 17.73 -22.12
N GLY A 528 14.77 18.06 -22.66
CA GLY A 528 14.12 17.31 -23.73
C GLY A 528 14.32 17.96 -25.09
N LYS A 529 14.22 17.17 -26.15
CA LYS A 529 14.40 17.63 -27.53
C LYS A 529 13.24 17.14 -28.39
N ASN A 530 12.70 18.04 -29.21
CA ASN A 530 11.65 17.68 -30.16
C ASN A 530 12.23 17.26 -31.53
N SER A 531 11.35 16.82 -32.44
CA SER A 531 11.73 16.40 -33.80
C SER A 531 12.39 17.49 -34.66
N ALA A 532 12.12 18.77 -34.37
CA ALA A 532 12.76 19.91 -35.02
C ALA A 532 14.15 20.25 -34.43
N GLY A 533 14.57 19.55 -33.38
CA GLY A 533 15.84 19.77 -32.69
C GLY A 533 15.83 20.93 -31.68
N THR A 534 14.66 21.48 -31.36
CA THR A 534 14.50 22.47 -30.29
C THR A 534 14.62 21.79 -28.93
N ILE A 535 15.34 22.42 -28.01
CA ILE A 535 15.56 21.92 -26.65
C ILE A 535 14.72 22.73 -25.68
N GLU A 536 14.03 22.06 -24.76
CA GLU A 536 13.28 22.67 -23.66
C GLU A 536 13.55 21.90 -22.36
N GLU A 537 13.44 22.60 -21.23
CA GLU A 537 13.54 21.97 -19.91
C GLU A 537 12.21 21.28 -19.54
N ARG A 538 12.30 20.07 -19.01
CA ARG A 538 11.16 19.24 -18.60
C ARG A 538 11.25 18.90 -17.12
N LYS A 539 10.08 18.74 -16.50
CA LYS A 539 9.94 18.29 -15.12
C LYS A 539 9.12 17.00 -15.07
N LEU A 540 9.65 15.99 -14.40
CA LEU A 540 9.01 14.71 -14.19
C LEU A 540 8.84 14.45 -12.70
N TYR A 541 7.60 14.36 -12.24
CA TYR A 541 7.25 14.02 -10.87
C TYR A 541 6.92 12.54 -10.82
N GLN A 542 7.60 11.77 -9.98
CA GLN A 542 7.41 10.33 -9.87
C GLN A 542 7.05 9.94 -8.45
N ILE A 543 6.19 8.94 -8.38
CA ILE A 543 5.72 8.29 -7.18
C ILE A 543 6.06 6.83 -7.35
N ILE A 544 6.91 6.31 -6.47
CA ILE A 544 7.25 4.90 -6.41
C ILE A 544 6.56 4.35 -5.18
N TYR A 545 5.59 3.47 -5.37
CA TYR A 545 4.89 2.85 -4.26
C TYR A 545 5.40 1.45 -3.98
N ASN A 546 5.28 1.03 -2.73
CA ASN A 546 5.46 -0.34 -2.30
C ASN A 546 4.16 -0.82 -1.65
N ASN A 547 3.60 -1.91 -2.16
CA ASN A 547 2.55 -2.65 -1.46
C ASN A 547 3.16 -3.28 -0.21
N VAL A 548 2.51 -3.08 0.92
CA VAL A 548 3.00 -3.61 2.19
C VAL A 548 2.87 -5.14 2.28
N THR A 549 2.03 -5.74 1.43
CA THR A 549 1.78 -7.20 1.35
C THR A 549 2.58 -7.95 0.29
N ASP A 550 3.28 -7.27 -0.63
CA ASP A 550 4.01 -7.96 -1.70
C ASP A 550 5.27 -8.64 -1.16
N GLU A 551 5.33 -9.98 -1.23
CA GLU A 551 6.49 -10.78 -0.84
C GLU A 551 7.71 -10.56 -1.75
N ASN A 552 7.50 -10.03 -2.97
CA ASN A 552 8.57 -9.58 -3.87
C ASN A 552 9.11 -8.22 -3.42
N LYS A 553 9.97 -8.32 -2.41
CA LYS A 553 10.78 -7.26 -1.77
C LYS A 553 11.86 -6.68 -2.68
N ASP A 554 11.96 -7.18 -3.91
CA ASP A 554 12.88 -6.68 -4.93
C ASP A 554 12.33 -5.42 -5.58
N PHE A 555 12.50 -4.30 -4.88
CA PHE A 555 13.05 -3.13 -5.54
C PHE A 555 14.07 -2.49 -4.60
N HIS A 556 15.31 -2.67 -5.04
CA HIS A 556 16.56 -2.00 -4.71
C HIS A 556 16.58 -1.09 -3.50
N THR A 557 17.50 -1.42 -2.58
CA THR A 557 18.27 -0.46 -1.79
C THR A 557 18.38 0.86 -2.54
N GLN A 558 17.59 1.86 -2.12
CA GLN A 558 17.74 3.20 -2.66
C GLN A 558 19.21 3.58 -2.48
N ARG A 559 19.91 3.89 -3.59
CA ARG A 559 21.06 4.79 -3.48
C ARG A 559 20.56 5.96 -2.65
N GLY A 560 21.30 6.38 -1.63
CA GLY A 560 21.00 7.64 -0.96
C GLY A 560 20.81 8.70 -2.04
N LEU A 561 19.57 9.18 -2.21
CA LEU A 561 19.22 10.12 -3.25
C LEU A 561 19.75 11.48 -2.81
N ASN A 562 21.02 11.71 -3.11
CA ASN A 562 21.61 13.03 -3.05
C ASN A 562 21.38 13.68 -4.42
N SER A 563 21.16 15.00 -4.45
CA SER A 563 21.16 15.80 -5.67
C SER A 563 22.43 15.50 -6.48
N ALA A 564 22.28 14.78 -7.59
CA ALA A 564 23.39 14.34 -8.43
C ALA A 564 23.09 14.69 -9.88
N PHE A 565 24.08 15.25 -10.57
CA PHE A 565 24.01 15.60 -11.99
C PHE A 565 24.68 14.53 -12.83
N GLU A 566 24.04 14.11 -13.92
CA GLU A 566 24.69 13.30 -14.96
C GLU A 566 24.98 14.12 -16.21
N LYS A 567 26.15 13.89 -16.80
CA LYS A 567 26.54 14.47 -18.08
C LYS A 567 26.26 13.47 -19.19
N ASN A 568 25.63 13.91 -20.28
CA ASN A 568 25.41 13.12 -21.50
C ASN A 568 24.50 11.88 -21.33
N LEU A 569 23.28 12.01 -20.80
CA LEU A 569 22.31 10.90 -20.81
C LEU A 569 22.12 10.38 -22.22
N GLN A 570 22.13 9.06 -22.33
CA GLN A 570 21.93 8.34 -23.56
C GLN A 570 20.63 7.56 -23.46
N LYS A 571 20.05 7.21 -24.61
CA LYS A 571 18.86 6.35 -24.66
C LYS A 571 19.06 5.05 -23.86
N SER A 572 20.27 4.48 -23.89
CA SER A 572 20.61 3.20 -23.25
C SER A 572 20.62 3.22 -21.72
N ASN A 573 20.84 4.37 -21.07
CA ASN A 573 20.83 4.48 -19.60
C ASN A 573 19.62 5.26 -19.05
N TYR A 574 18.77 5.82 -19.91
CA TYR A 574 17.55 6.55 -19.52
C TYR A 574 16.70 5.80 -18.49
N GLY A 575 16.43 4.51 -18.74
CA GLY A 575 15.67 3.65 -17.83
C GLY A 575 16.31 3.52 -16.44
N SER A 576 17.62 3.27 -16.42
CA SER A 576 18.37 3.12 -15.17
C SER A 576 18.40 4.40 -14.36
N VAL A 577 18.41 5.55 -15.02
CA VAL A 577 18.54 6.87 -14.39
C VAL A 577 17.20 7.33 -13.83
N PHE A 578 16.11 7.17 -14.58
CA PHE A 578 14.80 7.70 -14.23
C PHE A 578 13.79 6.72 -13.66
N PHE A 579 14.11 5.43 -13.63
CA PHE A 579 13.20 4.40 -13.12
C PHE A 579 13.93 3.36 -12.27
N ASP A 580 15.21 3.58 -11.97
CA ASP A 580 16.08 2.63 -11.25
C ASP A 580 16.04 1.22 -11.85
N SER A 581 15.80 1.12 -13.16
CA SER A 581 15.71 -0.14 -13.88
C SER A 581 16.21 0.03 -15.31
N PRO A 582 17.31 -0.64 -15.72
CA PRO A 582 17.79 -0.58 -17.09
C PRO A 582 16.77 -1.16 -18.09
N ASN A 583 15.73 -1.86 -17.62
CA ASN A 583 14.71 -2.52 -18.42
C ASN A 583 13.42 -1.71 -18.53
N CYS A 584 13.38 -0.50 -17.95
CA CYS A 584 12.30 0.45 -18.18
C CYS A 584 12.50 1.21 -19.51
N ARG A 585 11.45 1.25 -20.33
CA ARG A 585 11.39 1.95 -21.62
C ARG A 585 10.11 2.78 -21.71
N ILE A 586 10.17 3.91 -22.39
CA ILE A 586 9.00 4.72 -22.72
C ILE A 586 8.63 4.42 -24.16
N TYR A 587 7.41 3.97 -24.40
CA TYR A 587 6.87 3.82 -25.74
C TYR A 587 6.09 5.07 -26.12
N LYS A 588 6.29 5.54 -27.35
CA LYS A 588 5.58 6.69 -27.90
C LYS A 588 4.57 6.26 -28.96
N GLY A 589 3.33 6.70 -28.80
CA GLY A 589 2.25 6.55 -29.78
C GLY A 589 1.54 7.88 -30.04
N THR A 590 0.33 7.88 -30.59
CA THR A 590 -0.51 9.07 -30.83
C THR A 590 -1.97 8.84 -30.42
N LEU A 591 -2.67 9.93 -30.08
CA LEU A 591 -4.12 9.98 -29.88
C LEU A 591 -4.74 11.18 -30.61
N ASP A 592 -6.04 11.11 -30.91
CA ASP A 592 -6.85 12.21 -31.46
C ASP A 592 -7.76 12.83 -30.38
N ASP A 593 -7.53 14.11 -30.09
CA ASP A 593 -8.33 14.97 -29.21
C ASP A 593 -9.00 16.07 -30.04
N GLY A 594 -10.22 15.80 -30.52
CA GLY A 594 -11.03 16.78 -31.24
C GLY A 594 -10.45 17.24 -32.58
N GLY A 595 -9.63 16.42 -33.24
CA GLY A 595 -8.91 16.73 -34.48
C GLY A 595 -7.44 17.11 -34.28
N THR A 596 -6.99 17.30 -33.03
CA THR A 596 -5.59 17.54 -32.70
C THR A 596 -4.90 16.22 -32.34
N ILE A 597 -3.77 15.95 -32.98
CA ILE A 597 -2.99 14.73 -32.75
C ILE A 597 -1.95 15.00 -31.66
N ILE A 598 -2.02 14.21 -30.59
CA ILE A 598 -1.17 14.34 -29.40
C ILE A 598 -0.25 13.11 -29.31
N ASP A 599 1.04 13.33 -29.08
CA ASP A 599 1.98 12.26 -28.74
C ASP A 599 1.60 11.64 -27.39
N THR A 600 1.52 10.32 -27.32
CA THR A 600 1.27 9.58 -26.08
C THR A 600 2.54 8.96 -25.54
N LEU A 601 2.68 8.88 -24.22
CA LEU A 601 3.77 8.16 -23.56
C LEU A 601 3.21 7.08 -22.65
N HIS A 602 3.84 5.90 -22.65
CA HIS A 602 3.60 4.90 -21.62
C HIS A 602 4.88 4.17 -21.24
N LEU A 603 5.06 3.94 -19.93
CA LEU A 603 6.19 3.20 -19.40
C LEU A 603 5.95 1.69 -19.55
N VAL A 604 6.98 0.94 -19.91
CA VAL A 604 7.00 -0.53 -19.93
C VAL A 604 8.26 -1.00 -19.21
N ASN A 605 8.15 -2.10 -18.46
CA ASN A 605 9.30 -2.82 -17.91
C ASN A 605 9.37 -4.18 -18.61
N GLU A 606 10.42 -4.39 -19.41
CA GLU A 606 10.51 -5.53 -20.34
C GLU A 606 10.72 -6.87 -19.61
N ASP A 607 11.39 -6.86 -18.45
CA ASP A 607 11.56 -8.07 -17.64
C ASP A 607 10.24 -8.49 -17.00
N HIS A 608 9.52 -7.52 -16.44
CA HIS A 608 8.36 -7.78 -15.61
C HIS A 608 7.28 -6.71 -15.77
N TYR A 609 6.24 -7.01 -16.54
CA TYR A 609 5.18 -6.07 -16.88
C TYR A 609 4.48 -5.44 -15.66
N ASN A 610 4.40 -6.13 -14.51
CA ASN A 610 3.80 -5.56 -13.31
C ASN A 610 4.71 -4.52 -12.62
N ASN A 611 6.02 -4.54 -12.85
CA ASN A 611 6.94 -3.61 -12.18
C ASN A 611 6.70 -2.17 -12.60
N LYS A 612 6.25 -1.92 -13.84
CA LYS A 612 5.89 -0.56 -14.27
C LYS A 612 4.76 0.06 -13.44
N ARG A 613 3.85 -0.78 -12.92
CA ARG A 613 2.66 -0.31 -12.20
C ARG A 613 3.04 0.31 -10.87
N LYS A 614 4.19 -0.07 -10.29
CA LYS A 614 4.74 0.52 -9.06
C LYS A 614 5.17 1.98 -9.20
N ILE A 615 5.15 2.53 -10.41
CA ILE A 615 5.56 3.90 -10.73
C ILE A 615 4.35 4.67 -11.28
N ILE A 616 3.96 5.74 -10.60
CA ILE A 616 2.98 6.72 -11.06
C ILE A 616 3.74 8.02 -11.34
N GLN A 617 3.57 8.62 -12.52
CA GLN A 617 4.37 9.75 -12.93
C GLN A 617 3.57 10.84 -13.63
N LEU A 618 4.03 12.10 -13.52
CA LEU A 618 3.47 13.28 -14.17
C LEU A 618 4.59 14.11 -14.80
N GLY A 619 4.59 14.20 -16.12
CA GLY A 619 5.54 14.99 -16.91
C GLY A 619 4.93 16.28 -17.47
N VAL A 620 5.60 17.41 -17.25
CA VAL A 620 5.25 18.74 -17.79
C VAL A 620 6.50 19.49 -18.24
N LEU A 621 6.38 20.47 -19.14
CA LEU A 621 7.50 21.40 -19.41
C LEU A 621 7.68 22.38 -18.26
N SER A 622 8.90 22.88 -18.07
CA SER A 622 9.15 23.95 -17.08
C SER A 622 8.35 25.22 -17.36
N LYS A 623 8.06 25.55 -18.62
CA LYS A 623 7.17 26.67 -18.99
C LYS A 623 5.71 26.44 -18.57
N GLU A 624 5.23 25.20 -18.63
CA GLU A 624 3.88 24.85 -18.15
C GLU A 624 3.81 24.87 -16.63
N TYR A 625 4.85 24.35 -15.98
CA TYR A 625 5.05 24.51 -14.54
C TYR A 625 5.01 25.99 -14.11
N ASN A 626 5.73 26.86 -14.82
CA ASN A 626 5.73 28.30 -14.55
C ASN A 626 4.33 28.90 -14.69
N LYS A 627 3.53 28.46 -15.67
CA LYS A 627 2.13 28.91 -15.80
C LYS A 627 1.29 28.52 -14.59
N LEU A 628 1.44 27.32 -14.05
CA LEU A 628 0.71 26.89 -12.86
C LEU A 628 1.00 27.80 -11.66
N VAL A 629 2.26 28.19 -11.52
CA VAL A 629 2.76 28.94 -10.36
C VAL A 629 2.58 30.46 -10.49
N TYR A 630 2.82 30.99 -11.69
CA TYR A 630 2.97 32.43 -11.96
C TYR A 630 1.97 32.96 -12.99
N ASP A 631 1.12 32.10 -13.55
CA ASP A 631 0.24 32.43 -14.69
C ASP A 631 1.01 33.01 -15.89
N SER A 632 2.27 32.60 -16.06
CA SER A 632 3.23 33.07 -17.06
C SER A 632 4.20 31.94 -17.47
N GLU A 633 4.65 31.92 -18.73
CA GLU A 633 5.66 30.94 -19.19
C GLU A 633 7.07 31.20 -18.64
N THR A 634 7.34 32.44 -18.22
CA THR A 634 8.62 32.86 -17.62
C THR A 634 8.43 33.20 -16.17
N ILE A 635 9.42 32.87 -15.34
CA ILE A 635 9.49 33.31 -13.94
C ILE A 635 9.58 34.84 -13.92
N PRO A 636 8.61 35.55 -13.31
CA PRO A 636 8.66 37.01 -13.23
C PRO A 636 9.79 37.49 -12.32
N ASP A 637 10.21 38.75 -12.49
CA ASP A 637 11.27 39.33 -11.67
C ASP A 637 10.83 39.41 -10.20
N THR A 638 11.34 38.48 -9.40
CA THR A 638 11.05 38.34 -7.97
C THR A 638 11.68 39.43 -7.11
N SER A 639 12.54 40.29 -7.67
CA SER A 639 13.15 41.42 -6.97
C SER A 639 12.25 42.66 -6.86
N ALA A 640 11.12 42.67 -7.58
CA ALA A 640 10.12 43.73 -7.47
C ALA A 640 9.31 43.60 -6.16
N SER A 641 9.30 44.65 -5.34
CA SER A 641 8.55 44.69 -4.08
C SER A 641 7.04 44.49 -4.32
N GLY A 642 6.50 43.34 -3.89
CA GLY A 642 5.07 43.02 -3.96
C GLY A 642 4.68 41.87 -4.89
N TYR A 643 5.64 41.14 -5.46
CA TYR A 643 5.33 39.96 -6.28
C TYR A 643 4.91 38.77 -5.41
N ILE A 644 3.62 38.41 -5.48
CA ILE A 644 3.06 37.18 -4.89
C ILE A 644 2.85 36.22 -6.08
N PRO A 645 3.20 34.92 -5.96
CA PRO A 645 2.77 33.91 -6.93
C PRO A 645 1.26 34.04 -7.23
N PHE A 646 0.78 33.43 -8.30
CA PHE A 646 -0.64 33.43 -8.68
C PHE A 646 -1.60 32.94 -7.55
N ILE A 647 -1.03 32.31 -6.52
CA ILE A 647 -1.63 31.86 -5.28
C ILE A 647 -1.07 32.66 -4.09
N ASN A 648 -1.94 33.22 -3.25
CA ASN A 648 -1.57 34.10 -2.13
C ASN A 648 -1.17 33.32 -0.87
N ASP A 649 0.10 33.41 -0.47
CA ASP A 649 0.67 32.77 0.75
C ASP A 649 0.31 31.27 0.88
N PRO A 650 0.64 30.45 -0.15
CA PRO A 650 0.18 29.07 -0.22
C PRO A 650 1.07 28.13 0.63
N ALA A 651 0.45 27.23 1.38
CA ALA A 651 1.12 26.15 2.10
C ALA A 651 0.71 24.78 1.56
N ASN A 652 1.51 23.72 1.79
CA ASN A 652 1.22 22.35 1.35
C ASN A 652 0.64 22.25 -0.07
N VAL A 653 1.38 22.68 -1.07
CA VAL A 653 0.87 22.75 -2.45
C VAL A 653 1.10 21.44 -3.19
N TYR A 654 0.05 20.96 -3.86
CA TYR A 654 0.02 19.73 -4.65
C TYR A 654 -0.56 20.00 -6.03
N PHE A 655 -0.19 19.17 -7.00
CA PHE A 655 -0.93 19.13 -8.26
C PHE A 655 -2.34 18.62 -8.01
N HIS A 656 -3.28 19.21 -8.76
CA HIS A 656 -4.67 18.83 -8.79
C HIS A 656 -5.06 18.49 -10.22
N LEU A 657 -5.74 17.37 -10.40
CA LEU A 657 -6.21 16.90 -11.70
C LEU A 657 -7.74 16.93 -11.72
N GLU A 658 -8.30 17.83 -12.52
CA GLU A 658 -9.74 17.86 -12.78
C GLU A 658 -10.01 17.18 -14.13
N GLU A 659 -10.64 16.00 -14.12
CA GLU A 659 -10.90 15.27 -15.36
C GLU A 659 -11.88 16.01 -16.27
N ASP A 660 -11.54 16.05 -17.55
CA ASP A 660 -12.41 16.53 -18.61
C ASP A 660 -13.44 15.45 -18.97
N THR A 661 -14.59 15.50 -18.29
CA THR A 661 -15.71 14.58 -18.52
C THR A 661 -16.34 14.67 -19.91
N SER A 662 -15.92 15.61 -20.76
CA SER A 662 -16.37 15.68 -22.16
C SER A 662 -15.68 14.64 -23.05
N VAL A 663 -14.55 14.06 -22.61
CA VAL A 663 -13.91 12.95 -23.33
C VAL A 663 -14.85 11.73 -23.30
N PRO A 664 -15.28 11.22 -24.48
CA PRO A 664 -16.18 10.07 -24.52
C PRO A 664 -15.54 8.85 -23.86
N THR A 665 -16.31 8.08 -23.10
CA THR A 665 -15.80 6.88 -22.42
C THR A 665 -15.35 5.75 -23.35
N SER A 666 -15.71 5.84 -24.63
CA SER A 666 -15.18 4.99 -25.70
C SER A 666 -13.73 5.30 -26.05
N LYS A 667 -13.21 6.48 -25.70
CA LYS A 667 -11.78 6.81 -25.83
C LYS A 667 -11.04 6.17 -24.66
N ILE A 668 -9.87 5.59 -24.95
CA ILE A 668 -9.10 4.90 -23.92
C ILE A 668 -8.31 5.86 -23.02
N TYR A 669 -8.00 7.05 -23.54
CA TYR A 669 -7.24 8.05 -22.84
C TYR A 669 -8.16 8.86 -21.94
N ARG A 670 -7.56 9.43 -20.89
CA ARG A 670 -8.20 10.42 -20.03
C ARG A 670 -7.44 11.72 -20.14
N LYS A 671 -8.16 12.81 -19.98
CA LYS A 671 -7.66 14.17 -20.08
C LYS A 671 -8.01 14.89 -18.80
N PHE A 672 -7.06 15.62 -18.24
CA PHE A 672 -7.23 16.35 -17.00
C PHE A 672 -6.74 17.77 -17.18
N LYS A 673 -7.52 18.72 -16.68
CA LYS A 673 -7.05 20.08 -16.44
C LYS A 673 -6.14 20.06 -15.22
N LEU A 674 -4.91 20.53 -15.40
CA LEU A 674 -3.89 20.57 -14.36
C LEU A 674 -3.97 21.90 -13.60
N GLY A 675 -4.10 21.81 -12.28
CA GLY A 675 -4.11 22.94 -11.36
C GLY A 675 -3.26 22.69 -10.13
N LEU A 676 -3.36 23.61 -9.16
CA LEU A 676 -2.72 23.52 -7.86
C LEU A 676 -3.77 23.49 -6.76
N LYS A 677 -3.63 22.56 -5.81
CA LYS A 677 -4.42 22.50 -4.59
C LYS A 677 -3.51 22.75 -3.40
N TYR A 678 -3.87 23.70 -2.55
CA TYR A 678 -3.02 24.25 -1.51
C TYR A 678 -3.82 24.65 -0.28
N GLU A 679 -3.14 24.85 0.83
CA GLU A 679 -3.67 25.52 2.02
C GLU A 679 -3.49 27.03 1.86
N ASP A 680 -4.58 27.78 1.88
CA ASP A 680 -4.56 29.24 1.74
C ASP A 680 -4.13 29.96 3.04
N SER A 681 -4.05 31.29 2.99
CA SER A 681 -3.75 32.14 4.15
C SER A 681 -4.71 32.00 5.34
N THR A 682 -5.88 31.36 5.16
CA THR A 682 -6.87 31.09 6.22
C THR A 682 -6.72 29.70 6.84
N GLY A 683 -5.80 28.87 6.32
CA GLY A 683 -5.62 27.48 6.75
C GLY A 683 -6.62 26.51 6.13
N THR A 684 -7.36 26.95 5.10
CA THR A 684 -8.38 26.14 4.39
C THR A 684 -7.80 25.63 3.07
N LEU A 685 -8.24 24.46 2.61
CA LEU A 685 -7.84 23.94 1.31
C LEU A 685 -8.55 24.67 0.17
N ALA A 686 -7.79 25.12 -0.82
CA ALA A 686 -8.24 25.80 -2.03
C ALA A 686 -7.63 25.18 -3.29
N THR A 687 -8.32 25.31 -4.41
CA THR A 687 -7.86 24.86 -5.73
C THR A 687 -7.76 26.06 -6.68
N LYS A 688 -6.73 26.10 -7.51
CA LYS A 688 -6.51 27.16 -8.50
C LYS A 688 -5.98 26.59 -9.81
N PHE A 689 -6.51 27.11 -10.91
CA PHE A 689 -6.06 26.82 -12.28
C PHE A 689 -5.52 28.09 -12.95
N PRO A 690 -4.48 27.97 -13.81
CA PRO A 690 -3.96 29.09 -14.59
C PRO A 690 -5.02 29.68 -15.52
N THR A 691 -4.83 30.92 -15.98
CA THR A 691 -5.73 31.61 -16.92
C THR A 691 -5.78 30.90 -18.26
N THR A 692 -4.65 30.32 -18.70
CA THR A 692 -4.61 29.41 -19.84
C THR A 692 -4.49 27.99 -19.34
N ASP A 693 -5.50 27.18 -19.64
CA ASP A 693 -5.58 25.79 -19.19
C ASP A 693 -4.37 24.98 -19.69
N ILE A 694 -3.89 24.11 -18.81
CA ILE A 694 -2.87 23.11 -19.11
C ILE A 694 -3.56 21.77 -18.99
N PHE A 695 -3.46 20.96 -20.04
CA PHE A 695 -4.01 19.63 -20.06
C PHE A 695 -2.91 18.59 -19.94
N VAL A 696 -3.19 17.57 -19.14
CA VAL A 696 -2.38 16.35 -19.07
C VAL A 696 -3.23 15.16 -19.42
N TYR A 697 -2.60 14.20 -20.08
CA TYR A 697 -3.22 13.02 -20.63
C TYR A 697 -2.62 11.78 -19.97
N THR A 698 -3.41 10.72 -19.90
CA THR A 698 -2.92 9.38 -19.59
C THR A 698 -3.63 8.35 -20.45
N VAL A 699 -2.92 7.27 -20.77
CA VAL A 699 -3.44 6.12 -21.54
C VAL A 699 -3.43 4.82 -20.72
N ASP A 700 -2.78 4.82 -19.56
CA ASP A 700 -2.68 3.67 -18.67
C ASP A 700 -3.01 3.96 -17.20
N ASP A 701 -3.39 5.20 -16.85
CA ASP A 701 -3.68 5.64 -15.48
C ASP A 701 -2.45 5.66 -14.53
N PHE A 702 -1.23 5.46 -15.06
CA PHE A 702 0.05 5.51 -14.34
C PHE A 702 1.02 6.56 -14.92
N THR A 703 1.00 6.75 -16.24
CA THR A 703 1.87 7.69 -16.95
C THR A 703 1.06 8.91 -17.40
N PHE A 704 1.25 10.04 -16.71
CA PHE A 704 0.63 11.32 -17.03
C PHE A 704 1.64 12.23 -17.73
N PHE A 705 1.20 12.91 -18.77
CA PHE A 705 2.06 13.81 -19.56
C PHE A 705 1.25 14.95 -20.17
N SER A 706 1.82 16.16 -20.23
CA SER A 706 1.28 17.21 -21.10
C SER A 706 1.63 16.92 -22.57
N GLU A 707 0.85 17.49 -23.51
CA GLU A 707 1.15 17.44 -24.95
C GLU A 707 2.59 17.88 -25.22
N LYS A 708 3.01 18.99 -24.62
CA LYS A 708 4.35 19.53 -24.81
C LYS A 708 5.41 18.62 -24.18
N TYR A 709 5.19 18.06 -22.99
CA TYR A 709 6.14 17.12 -22.42
C TYR A 709 6.39 15.90 -23.32
N ALA A 710 5.31 15.33 -23.88
CA ALA A 710 5.41 14.20 -24.80
C ALA A 710 6.17 14.56 -26.10
N MET A 711 5.90 15.74 -26.66
CA MET A 711 6.57 16.25 -27.86
C MET A 711 8.09 16.38 -27.69
N TYR A 712 8.57 16.74 -26.50
CA TYR A 712 10.00 16.90 -26.18
C TYR A 712 10.65 15.65 -25.57
N GLN A 713 9.97 14.50 -25.56
CA GLN A 713 10.57 13.22 -25.23
C GLN A 713 11.31 12.63 -26.45
N GLU A 714 12.65 12.70 -26.43
CA GLU A 714 13.51 12.10 -27.47
C GLU A 714 13.90 10.65 -27.17
N PHE A 715 13.86 10.23 -25.90
CA PHE A 715 14.20 8.88 -25.48
C PHE A 715 12.94 8.02 -25.39
N TYR A 716 12.56 7.44 -26.52
CA TYR A 716 11.41 6.56 -26.61
C TYR A 716 11.66 5.37 -27.55
N GLU A 717 10.82 4.35 -27.41
CA GLU A 717 10.66 3.25 -28.35
C GLU A 717 9.41 3.44 -29.19
N GLU A 718 9.50 3.04 -30.46
CA GLU A 718 8.33 2.93 -31.33
C GLU A 718 7.40 1.82 -30.85
N VAL A 719 6.09 2.00 -31.02
CA VAL A 719 5.09 0.97 -30.71
C VAL A 719 5.34 -0.34 -31.46
N PRO A 720 4.99 -1.50 -30.89
CA PRO A 720 5.23 -2.79 -31.53
C PRO A 720 4.48 -2.93 -32.87
N LYS A 721 5.15 -3.54 -33.86
CA LYS A 721 4.59 -3.76 -35.22
C LYS A 721 3.89 -5.10 -35.39
N ALA A 722 3.75 -5.86 -34.29
CA ALA A 722 2.99 -7.09 -34.19
C ALA A 722 2.09 -7.06 -32.94
N LYS A 723 0.96 -7.75 -33.00
CA LYS A 723 -0.01 -7.92 -31.91
C LYS A 723 -0.45 -9.38 -31.84
N VAL A 724 -0.32 -10.02 -30.68
CA VAL A 724 -0.66 -11.41 -30.44
C VAL A 724 -1.58 -11.52 -29.23
N GLN A 725 -2.85 -11.87 -29.45
CA GLN A 725 -3.85 -11.97 -28.39
C GLN A 725 -4.19 -13.43 -28.09
N PHE A 726 -4.13 -13.81 -26.81
CA PHE A 726 -4.60 -15.11 -26.34
C PHE A 726 -6.13 -15.09 -26.22
N LYS A 727 -6.80 -15.99 -26.93
CA LYS A 727 -8.27 -16.06 -27.01
C LYS A 727 -8.76 -17.49 -26.82
N LEU A 728 -9.99 -17.63 -26.36
CA LEU A 728 -10.67 -18.91 -26.32
C LEU A 728 -11.04 -19.42 -27.72
N LYS A 729 -11.14 -20.74 -27.83
CA LYS A 729 -11.82 -21.38 -28.95
C LYS A 729 -13.33 -21.26 -28.76
N SER A 730 -14.09 -21.15 -29.85
CA SER A 730 -15.57 -21.13 -29.78
C SER A 730 -16.17 -22.42 -29.28
N SER A 731 -15.40 -23.52 -29.23
CA SER A 731 -15.81 -24.81 -28.68
C SER A 731 -15.52 -24.97 -27.19
N TYR A 732 -14.97 -23.95 -26.52
CA TYR A 732 -14.70 -23.99 -25.09
C TYR A 732 -16.00 -24.17 -24.30
N SER A 733 -16.05 -25.17 -23.41
CA SER A 733 -17.21 -25.50 -22.59
C SER A 733 -16.88 -25.52 -21.10
N GLY A 734 -15.77 -24.89 -20.70
CA GLY A 734 -15.34 -24.80 -19.31
C GLY A 734 -14.35 -25.89 -18.88
N GLU A 735 -13.59 -26.47 -19.80
CA GLU A 735 -12.65 -27.58 -19.55
C GLU A 735 -11.43 -27.17 -18.72
N PHE A 736 -11.14 -25.88 -18.61
CA PHE A 736 -10.07 -25.27 -17.79
C PHE A 736 -10.51 -23.87 -17.37
N GLY A 737 -9.87 -23.24 -16.40
CA GLY A 737 -10.22 -21.87 -16.01
C GLY A 737 -9.59 -20.83 -16.91
N PHE A 738 -10.37 -19.91 -17.47
CA PHE A 738 -9.85 -18.81 -18.28
C PHE A 738 -10.70 -17.57 -18.03
N ASP A 739 -10.09 -16.52 -17.48
CA ASP A 739 -10.74 -15.25 -17.21
C ASP A 739 -10.16 -14.16 -18.12
N TRP A 740 -11.03 -13.47 -18.87
CA TRP A 740 -10.64 -12.44 -19.83
C TRP A 740 -11.65 -11.30 -19.83
N MET A 741 -11.20 -10.13 -20.27
CA MET A 741 -12.08 -8.99 -20.50
C MET A 741 -12.95 -9.25 -21.73
N ARG A 742 -14.28 -9.24 -21.57
CA ARG A 742 -15.21 -9.43 -22.69
C ARG A 742 -15.37 -8.10 -23.43
N ILE A 743 -15.02 -8.12 -24.71
CA ILE A 743 -15.03 -6.96 -25.61
C ILE A 743 -15.76 -7.27 -26.92
N GLY A 744 -16.45 -8.41 -27.01
CA GLY A 744 -17.24 -8.79 -28.18
C GLY A 744 -16.43 -9.22 -29.40
N ASP A 745 -15.24 -9.83 -29.21
CA ASP A 745 -14.29 -10.10 -30.30
C ASP A 745 -13.95 -11.59 -30.52
N THR A 746 -14.50 -12.50 -29.72
CA THR A 746 -14.28 -13.95 -29.85
C THR A 746 -15.37 -14.67 -30.62
N PHE A 747 -16.54 -14.03 -30.78
CA PHE A 747 -17.79 -14.64 -31.29
C PHE A 747 -18.28 -15.83 -30.46
N ALA A 748 -17.73 -16.03 -29.25
CA ALA A 748 -18.28 -16.98 -28.29
C ALA A 748 -19.54 -16.40 -27.66
N ASP A 749 -20.48 -17.26 -27.30
CA ASP A 749 -21.69 -16.83 -26.62
C ASP A 749 -21.34 -16.21 -25.24
N GLY A 750 -22.01 -15.11 -24.90
CA GLY A 750 -21.76 -14.33 -23.67
C GLY A 750 -20.54 -13.42 -23.69
N ASP A 751 -19.69 -13.46 -24.73
CA ASP A 751 -18.66 -12.44 -24.97
C ASP A 751 -19.31 -11.13 -25.46
N ILE A 752 -19.90 -10.39 -24.53
CA ILE A 752 -20.50 -9.07 -24.75
C ILE A 752 -19.50 -7.96 -24.42
N ASP A 753 -19.61 -6.81 -25.11
CA ASP A 753 -18.76 -5.66 -24.77
C ASP A 753 -19.14 -5.09 -23.41
N TYR A 754 -18.32 -5.37 -22.39
CA TYR A 754 -18.55 -4.94 -21.02
C TYR A 754 -18.66 -3.41 -20.86
N SER A 755 -18.13 -2.61 -21.79
CA SER A 755 -18.28 -1.14 -21.73
C SER A 755 -19.73 -0.68 -21.81
N ASN A 756 -20.61 -1.51 -22.39
CA ASN A 756 -22.03 -1.24 -22.54
C ASN A 756 -22.92 -2.02 -21.56
N HIS A 757 -22.34 -2.95 -20.79
CA HIS A 757 -23.08 -3.93 -19.98
C HIS A 757 -22.61 -4.02 -18.53
N VAL A 758 -21.78 -3.07 -18.07
CA VAL A 758 -21.41 -2.90 -16.65
C VAL A 758 -22.00 -1.60 -16.11
N GLY A 759 -22.76 -1.70 -15.02
CA GLY A 759 -23.64 -0.61 -14.63
C GLY A 759 -24.33 -0.80 -13.29
N LYS A 760 -25.54 -0.27 -13.17
CA LYS A 760 -26.41 -0.44 -12.00
C LYS A 760 -27.82 -0.78 -12.48
N LEU A 761 -28.51 -1.62 -11.71
CA LEU A 761 -29.91 -1.98 -11.96
C LEU A 761 -30.82 -1.17 -11.03
N TYR A 762 -31.82 -0.49 -11.61
CA TYR A 762 -32.74 0.36 -10.87
C TYR A 762 -34.17 -0.17 -10.89
N SER A 763 -34.93 0.08 -9.83
CA SER A 763 -36.35 -0.30 -9.77
C SER A 763 -37.26 0.63 -10.57
N ASP A 764 -36.73 1.79 -11.00
CA ASP A 764 -37.48 2.85 -11.65
C ASP A 764 -36.76 3.38 -12.91
N PRO A 765 -37.51 3.85 -13.93
CA PRO A 765 -36.93 4.36 -15.18
C PRO A 765 -36.19 5.69 -15.03
N ALA A 766 -36.38 6.41 -13.92
CA ALA A 766 -35.62 7.62 -13.61
C ALA A 766 -34.24 7.33 -13.00
N HIS A 767 -33.94 6.05 -12.71
CA HIS A 767 -32.68 5.58 -12.13
C HIS A 767 -32.37 6.23 -10.78
N THR A 768 -33.37 6.30 -9.90
CA THR A 768 -33.24 6.92 -8.57
C THR A 768 -33.01 5.91 -7.45
N SER A 769 -33.51 4.68 -7.60
CA SER A 769 -33.43 3.63 -6.58
C SER A 769 -32.79 2.35 -7.12
N VAL A 770 -31.60 2.02 -6.61
CA VAL A 770 -30.87 0.79 -6.97
C VAL A 770 -31.59 -0.43 -6.40
N VAL A 771 -31.67 -1.51 -7.20
CA VAL A 771 -32.21 -2.80 -6.78
C VAL A 771 -31.24 -3.50 -5.84
N LEU A 772 -31.54 -3.48 -4.53
CA LEU A 772 -30.69 -4.12 -3.51
C LEU A 772 -30.98 -5.63 -3.31
N SER A 773 -31.97 -6.18 -4.01
CA SER A 773 -32.27 -7.61 -3.94
C SER A 773 -31.25 -8.41 -4.74
N ARG A 774 -30.49 -9.26 -4.05
CA ARG A 774 -29.43 -10.13 -4.61
C ARG A 774 -29.88 -11.13 -5.68
N ASN A 775 -31.20 -11.35 -5.79
CA ASN A 775 -31.80 -12.30 -6.73
C ASN A 775 -32.70 -11.63 -7.77
N SER A 776 -32.86 -10.31 -7.72
CA SER A 776 -33.72 -9.59 -8.66
C SER A 776 -32.93 -9.21 -9.90
N TYR A 777 -33.34 -9.76 -11.04
CA TYR A 777 -32.79 -9.46 -12.37
C TYR A 777 -33.72 -8.57 -13.20
N SER A 778 -34.86 -8.14 -12.66
CA SER A 778 -35.82 -7.25 -13.33
C SER A 778 -35.63 -5.81 -12.87
N GLY A 779 -35.58 -4.87 -13.82
CA GLY A 779 -35.39 -3.46 -13.54
C GLY A 779 -34.96 -2.67 -14.79
N HIS A 780 -34.45 -1.46 -14.56
CA HIS A 780 -33.93 -0.56 -15.57
C HIS A 780 -32.41 -0.48 -15.42
N PHE A 781 -31.68 -1.13 -16.33
CA PHE A 781 -30.21 -1.12 -16.30
C PHE A 781 -29.66 0.18 -16.88
N LYS A 782 -28.63 0.73 -16.24
CA LYS A 782 -27.90 1.90 -16.72
C LYS A 782 -26.40 1.72 -16.52
N ILE A 783 -25.65 1.95 -17.59
CA ILE A 783 -24.18 1.89 -17.61
C ILE A 783 -23.60 2.82 -16.54
N HIS A 784 -22.52 2.38 -15.90
CA HIS A 784 -21.80 3.13 -14.88
C HIS A 784 -20.30 3.10 -15.15
N ASN A 785 -19.81 4.16 -15.77
CA ASN A 785 -18.44 4.24 -16.29
C ASN A 785 -17.37 3.92 -15.23
N GLU A 786 -17.52 4.41 -14.00
CA GLU A 786 -16.58 4.14 -12.91
C GLU A 786 -16.54 2.65 -12.52
N LEU A 787 -17.67 1.94 -12.56
CA LEU A 787 -17.69 0.49 -12.25
C LEU A 787 -16.99 -0.29 -13.36
N TYR A 788 -17.19 0.11 -14.62
CA TYR A 788 -16.45 -0.45 -15.75
C TYR A 788 -14.94 -0.18 -15.62
N LYS A 789 -14.52 1.03 -15.23
CA LYS A 789 -13.10 1.34 -14.98
C LYS A 789 -12.49 0.48 -13.89
N LYS A 790 -13.19 0.27 -12.76
CA LYS A 790 -12.74 -0.68 -11.71
C LYS A 790 -12.56 -2.08 -12.28
N LEU A 791 -13.45 -2.52 -13.18
CA LEU A 791 -13.35 -3.83 -13.83
C LEU A 791 -12.14 -3.91 -14.76
N GLU A 792 -11.85 -2.87 -15.54
CA GLU A 792 -10.68 -2.84 -16.42
C GLU A 792 -9.39 -3.17 -15.65
N PHE A 793 -9.21 -2.62 -14.44
CA PHE A 793 -8.02 -2.89 -13.62
C PHE A 793 -7.84 -4.36 -13.20
N GLU A 794 -8.91 -5.17 -13.12
CA GLU A 794 -8.78 -6.61 -12.84
C GLU A 794 -8.05 -7.38 -13.95
N TYR A 795 -8.09 -6.85 -15.17
CA TYR A 795 -7.53 -7.49 -16.38
C TYR A 795 -6.18 -6.91 -16.81
N ASN A 796 -5.52 -6.20 -15.90
CA ASN A 796 -4.21 -5.64 -16.09
C ASN A 796 -3.93 -5.00 -17.48
N PRO A 797 -4.74 -4.03 -17.94
CA PRO A 797 -4.59 -3.47 -19.28
C PRO A 797 -3.23 -2.78 -19.44
N TYR A 798 -2.70 -2.82 -20.65
CA TYR A 798 -1.62 -1.94 -21.07
C TYR A 798 -1.92 -1.31 -22.43
N PRO A 799 -1.43 -0.09 -22.68
CA PRO A 799 -1.69 0.61 -23.94
C PRO A 799 -0.96 -0.07 -25.09
N ILE A 800 -1.62 -0.15 -26.23
CA ILE A 800 -1.03 -0.57 -27.50
C ILE A 800 -1.52 0.37 -28.58
N GLN A 801 -0.65 0.84 -29.46
CA GLN A 801 -1.08 1.46 -30.71
C GLN A 801 -0.62 0.56 -31.83
N PHE A 802 -1.52 -0.31 -32.25
CA PHE A 802 -1.21 -1.22 -33.33
C PHE A 802 -1.66 -0.65 -34.66
N GLU A 803 -2.84 -0.04 -34.76
CA GLU A 803 -3.40 0.45 -36.01
C GLU A 803 -2.76 1.78 -36.48
N ASN A 804 -2.86 2.13 -37.78
CA ASN A 804 -2.29 3.38 -38.35
C ASN A 804 -3.26 4.55 -38.17
N ASN A 805 -4.22 4.39 -37.27
CA ASN A 805 -5.11 5.43 -36.81
C ASN A 805 -4.44 6.15 -35.63
N ASN A 806 -4.82 7.40 -35.41
CA ASN A 806 -4.39 8.14 -34.24
C ASN A 806 -5.19 7.71 -33.00
N ASP A 807 -5.49 6.42 -32.85
CA ASP A 807 -6.22 5.88 -31.71
C ASP A 807 -5.39 4.78 -31.07
N ILE A 808 -5.10 4.97 -29.79
CA ILE A 808 -4.47 3.96 -28.94
C ILE A 808 -5.55 2.99 -28.41
N GLU A 809 -5.20 1.72 -28.24
CA GLU A 809 -6.07 0.63 -27.78
C GLU A 809 -5.54 0.04 -26.44
N LYS A 810 -6.37 -0.78 -25.78
CA LYS A 810 -5.96 -1.53 -24.59
C LYS A 810 -5.76 -3.00 -24.91
N TYR A 811 -4.63 -3.57 -24.47
CA TYR A 811 -4.46 -5.01 -24.38
C TYR A 811 -4.88 -5.46 -22.98
N PHE A 812 -6.02 -6.13 -22.86
CA PHE A 812 -6.43 -6.79 -21.62
C PHE A 812 -5.74 -8.15 -21.50
N VAL A 813 -5.05 -8.37 -20.37
CA VAL A 813 -4.24 -9.56 -20.13
C VAL A 813 -5.12 -10.65 -19.51
N PRO A 814 -5.40 -11.76 -20.22
CA PRO A 814 -6.18 -12.86 -19.67
C PRO A 814 -5.42 -13.63 -18.59
N LEU A 815 -6.16 -14.35 -17.75
CA LEU A 815 -5.66 -15.24 -16.70
C LEU A 815 -6.10 -16.68 -16.95
N LEU A 816 -5.13 -17.58 -17.06
CA LEU A 816 -5.31 -19.03 -17.17
C LEU A 816 -5.19 -19.68 -15.78
N THR A 817 -6.11 -20.58 -15.46
CA THR A 817 -6.04 -21.48 -14.31
C THR A 817 -5.96 -22.92 -14.81
N ILE A 818 -4.91 -23.63 -14.40
CA ILE A 818 -4.63 -24.99 -14.84
C ILE A 818 -4.01 -25.80 -13.70
N TYR A 819 -4.42 -27.06 -13.55
CA TYR A 819 -3.86 -28.01 -12.60
C TYR A 819 -2.53 -28.59 -13.14
N PRO A 820 -1.60 -29.01 -12.25
CA PRO A 820 -0.38 -29.72 -12.67
C PRO A 820 -0.72 -31.09 -13.27
N PRO A 821 0.23 -31.94 -13.70
CA PRO A 821 -0.08 -33.30 -14.11
C PRO A 821 -0.66 -34.13 -12.96
N TYR A 822 -1.51 -35.12 -13.27
CA TYR A 822 -1.98 -36.06 -12.26
C TYR A 822 -0.80 -36.91 -11.75
N ILE A 823 -0.67 -36.99 -10.44
CA ILE A 823 0.27 -37.87 -9.75
C ILE A 823 -0.53 -38.63 -8.71
N SER A 824 -0.51 -39.96 -8.78
CA SER A 824 -1.17 -40.81 -7.79
C SER A 824 -0.61 -40.52 -6.40
N PRO A 825 -1.44 -40.16 -5.41
CA PRO A 825 -0.94 -39.90 -4.07
C PRO A 825 -0.49 -41.20 -3.40
N THR A 826 0.51 -41.09 -2.54
CA THR A 826 0.91 -42.20 -1.67
C THR A 826 -0.05 -42.25 -0.48
N PRO A 827 -0.67 -43.42 -0.18
CA PRO A 827 -1.51 -43.59 1.00
C PRO A 827 -0.80 -43.12 2.28
N PRO A 828 -1.52 -42.53 3.27
CA PRO A 828 -2.96 -42.55 3.47
C PRO A 828 -3.74 -41.34 2.90
N ILE A 829 -3.14 -40.51 2.04
CA ILE A 829 -3.77 -39.30 1.50
C ILE A 829 -4.88 -39.68 0.50
N PRO A 830 -6.09 -39.07 0.58
CA PRO A 830 -7.16 -39.30 -0.40
C PRO A 830 -6.76 -38.95 -1.83
N ASP A 831 -7.13 -39.79 -2.79
CA ASP A 831 -6.99 -39.50 -4.22
C ASP A 831 -8.17 -38.65 -4.70
N LEU A 832 -7.93 -37.35 -4.84
CA LEU A 832 -8.94 -36.38 -5.23
C LEU A 832 -9.35 -36.51 -6.70
N ASP A 833 -8.52 -37.13 -7.55
CA ASP A 833 -8.81 -37.31 -8.96
C ASP A 833 -9.55 -38.59 -9.25
N ARG A 834 -9.27 -39.64 -8.48
CA ARG A 834 -9.80 -41.00 -8.68
C ARG A 834 -10.57 -41.48 -7.45
N GLN A 835 -11.48 -40.63 -6.98
CA GLN A 835 -12.43 -40.96 -5.91
C GLN A 835 -13.35 -42.12 -6.33
N ALA A 836 -13.90 -42.84 -5.35
CA ALA A 836 -14.68 -44.07 -5.58
C ALA A 836 -15.93 -43.88 -6.47
N ILE A 837 -16.42 -42.65 -6.62
CA ILE A 837 -17.56 -42.29 -7.47
C ILE A 837 -17.21 -42.27 -8.98
N PHE A 838 -15.92 -42.12 -9.33
CA PHE A 838 -15.46 -42.05 -10.71
C PHE A 838 -15.08 -43.43 -11.25
N THR A 839 -15.42 -43.71 -12.51
CA THR A 839 -15.14 -44.96 -13.21
C THR A 839 -14.16 -44.73 -14.37
N ALA A 840 -13.40 -45.77 -14.71
CA ALA A 840 -12.41 -45.69 -15.80
C ALA A 840 -13.08 -45.81 -17.19
N PRO A 841 -12.54 -45.18 -18.25
CA PRO A 841 -11.28 -44.44 -18.31
C PRO A 841 -11.39 -43.01 -17.76
N TYR A 842 -10.37 -42.58 -17.00
CA TYR A 842 -10.28 -41.21 -16.49
C TYR A 842 -9.83 -40.25 -17.58
N ASP A 843 -10.48 -39.10 -17.68
CA ASP A 843 -10.04 -37.98 -18.49
C ASP A 843 -9.08 -37.11 -17.66
N ASP A 844 -7.79 -37.37 -17.82
CA ASP A 844 -6.73 -36.63 -17.13
C ASP A 844 -6.43 -35.28 -17.83
N ASP A 845 -7.06 -34.95 -18.97
CA ASP A 845 -6.80 -33.70 -19.70
C ASP A 845 -7.65 -32.54 -19.13
N VAL A 846 -8.86 -32.82 -18.63
CA VAL A 846 -9.74 -31.80 -18.06
C VAL A 846 -9.09 -31.08 -16.88
N ASN A 847 -9.07 -29.75 -16.96
CA ASN A 847 -8.38 -28.79 -16.10
C ASN A 847 -6.85 -28.87 -16.09
N ARG A 848 -6.22 -29.77 -16.86
CA ARG A 848 -4.75 -29.92 -16.92
C ARG A 848 -4.17 -29.58 -18.29
N VAL A 849 -5.03 -29.51 -19.31
CA VAL A 849 -4.70 -29.11 -20.68
C VAL A 849 -5.60 -27.93 -21.07
N ALA A 850 -4.98 -26.82 -21.45
CA ALA A 850 -5.68 -25.63 -21.91
C ALA A 850 -5.53 -25.45 -23.43
N GLU A 851 -6.64 -25.56 -24.15
CA GLU A 851 -6.67 -25.34 -25.59
C GLU A 851 -7.14 -23.92 -25.92
N LEU A 852 -6.23 -23.12 -26.45
CA LEU A 852 -6.47 -21.72 -26.81
C LEU A 852 -6.26 -21.48 -28.31
N ARG A 853 -6.52 -20.26 -28.74
CA ARG A 853 -6.12 -19.74 -30.05
C ARG A 853 -5.46 -18.37 -29.93
N LEU A 854 -4.44 -18.14 -30.74
CA LEU A 854 -3.78 -16.85 -30.86
C LEU A 854 -4.38 -16.08 -32.02
N ARG A 855 -4.79 -14.83 -31.77
CA ARG A 855 -5.05 -13.83 -32.83
C ARG A 855 -3.74 -13.11 -33.11
N ILE A 856 -3.15 -13.33 -34.27
CA ILE A 856 -1.87 -12.73 -34.64
C ILE A 856 -2.11 -11.73 -35.77
N ASN A 857 -1.69 -10.49 -35.55
CA ASN A 857 -1.70 -9.42 -36.54
C ASN A 857 -0.29 -8.83 -36.64
N ILE A 858 0.30 -8.84 -37.84
CA ILE A 858 1.67 -8.41 -38.09
C ILE A 858 1.65 -7.40 -39.24
N ARG A 859 2.19 -6.21 -39.00
CA ARG A 859 2.30 -5.14 -40.01
C ARG A 859 3.65 -5.14 -40.71
N GLU A 860 4.69 -5.39 -39.93
CA GLU A 860 6.05 -5.53 -40.39
C GLU A 860 6.62 -6.81 -39.77
N GLU A 861 7.27 -7.62 -40.61
CA GLU A 861 7.80 -8.91 -40.19
C GLU A 861 8.92 -8.68 -39.17
N PRO A 862 8.82 -9.23 -37.95
CA PRO A 862 9.95 -9.25 -37.05
C PRO A 862 11.03 -10.23 -37.54
N ASP A 863 12.25 -10.01 -37.07
CA ASP A 863 13.34 -10.97 -37.29
C ASP A 863 13.08 -12.26 -36.53
N ILE A 864 12.58 -12.15 -35.29
CA ILE A 864 12.25 -13.27 -34.40
C ILE A 864 10.89 -12.99 -33.75
N LEU A 865 10.03 -14.01 -33.69
CA LEU A 865 8.76 -13.98 -32.98
C LEU A 865 8.61 -15.29 -32.20
N GLU A 866 8.69 -15.23 -30.88
CA GLU A 866 8.77 -16.43 -30.03
C GLU A 866 8.04 -16.27 -28.71
N PHE A 867 7.81 -17.40 -28.04
CA PHE A 867 7.29 -17.44 -26.68
C PHE A 867 8.43 -17.35 -25.66
N GLU A 868 8.25 -16.53 -24.64
CA GLU A 868 9.12 -16.46 -23.46
C GLU A 868 8.31 -16.89 -22.23
N TYR A 869 8.74 -17.99 -21.59
CA TYR A 869 8.12 -18.56 -20.39
C TYR A 869 9.07 -19.57 -19.73
N ASP A 870 8.80 -19.97 -18.48
CA ASP A 870 9.56 -21.03 -17.80
C ASP A 870 9.16 -22.43 -18.34
N SER A 871 9.96 -22.93 -19.28
CA SER A 871 9.79 -24.26 -19.89
C SER A 871 10.02 -25.44 -18.95
N SER A 872 10.51 -25.20 -17.72
CA SER A 872 10.59 -26.24 -16.68
C SER A 872 9.26 -26.44 -15.94
N LEU A 873 8.40 -25.43 -15.98
CA LEU A 873 7.09 -25.38 -15.29
C LEU A 873 5.90 -25.56 -16.24
N LEU A 874 6.00 -25.02 -17.45
CA LEU A 874 4.92 -25.00 -18.43
C LEU A 874 5.39 -25.59 -19.77
N ASN A 875 4.45 -25.99 -20.61
CA ASN A 875 4.70 -26.35 -22.00
C ASN A 875 3.66 -25.70 -22.90
N VAL A 876 4.11 -25.08 -24.00
CA VAL A 876 3.28 -24.43 -25.01
C VAL A 876 3.54 -25.09 -26.36
N SER A 877 2.49 -25.50 -27.07
CA SER A 877 2.61 -26.16 -28.38
C SER A 877 1.54 -25.69 -29.37
N PRO A 878 1.88 -25.44 -30.65
CA PRO A 878 3.24 -25.42 -31.21
C PRO A 878 4.03 -24.17 -30.75
N LEU A 879 5.36 -24.28 -30.67
CA LEU A 879 6.24 -23.15 -30.33
C LEU A 879 6.45 -22.17 -31.48
N VAL A 880 6.29 -22.62 -32.72
CA VAL A 880 6.59 -21.82 -33.91
C VAL A 880 5.41 -20.93 -34.24
N ILE A 881 5.63 -19.61 -34.18
CA ILE A 881 4.68 -18.61 -34.63
C ILE A 881 5.10 -18.12 -36.03
N ASN A 882 4.17 -18.14 -36.98
CA ASN A 882 4.44 -17.58 -38.31
C ASN A 882 4.56 -16.06 -38.23
N LYS A 883 5.73 -15.53 -38.64
CA LYS A 883 6.11 -14.12 -38.52
C LYS A 883 5.76 -13.25 -39.74
N ASN A 884 5.08 -13.80 -40.74
CA ASN A 884 4.77 -13.06 -41.96
C ASN A 884 3.72 -11.98 -41.70
N THR A 885 3.69 -10.94 -42.52
CA THR A 885 2.66 -9.88 -42.44
C THR A 885 1.23 -10.41 -42.64
N GLY A 886 0.26 -9.75 -42.01
CA GLY A 886 -1.18 -10.02 -42.11
C GLY A 886 -1.82 -10.65 -40.86
N ASN A 887 -3.14 -10.87 -40.94
CA ASN A 887 -3.97 -11.46 -39.89
C ASN A 887 -4.05 -12.99 -39.99
N ARG A 888 -3.89 -13.69 -38.86
CA ARG A 888 -4.06 -15.15 -38.80
C ARG A 888 -4.48 -15.62 -37.41
N TRP A 889 -5.00 -16.85 -37.37
CA TRP A 889 -5.30 -17.57 -36.14
C TRP A 889 -4.43 -18.82 -36.05
N ILE A 890 -3.90 -19.12 -34.87
CA ILE A 890 -3.15 -20.35 -34.59
C ILE A 890 -3.72 -20.99 -33.33
N ASN A 891 -4.05 -22.28 -33.38
CA ASN A 891 -4.42 -23.02 -32.17
C ASN A 891 -3.17 -23.37 -31.38
N ILE A 892 -3.24 -23.21 -30.06
CA ILE A 892 -2.16 -23.59 -29.15
C ILE A 892 -2.73 -24.43 -28.00
N THR A 893 -1.87 -25.24 -27.41
CA THR A 893 -2.13 -26.02 -26.21
C THR A 893 -1.12 -25.62 -25.15
N ILE A 894 -1.60 -25.38 -23.93
CA ILE A 894 -0.78 -25.05 -22.77
C ILE A 894 -1.00 -26.12 -21.71
N THR A 895 0.08 -26.67 -21.16
CA THR A 895 0.04 -27.62 -20.06
C THR A 895 0.99 -27.20 -18.95
N SER A 896 0.63 -27.53 -17.71
CA SER A 896 1.55 -27.46 -16.57
C SER A 896 2.34 -28.76 -16.49
N LEU A 897 3.66 -28.66 -16.29
CA LEU A 897 4.58 -29.79 -16.14
C LEU A 897 4.78 -30.18 -14.68
N ARG A 898 4.65 -29.22 -13.77
CA ARG A 898 4.71 -29.38 -12.32
C ARG A 898 4.03 -28.22 -11.62
N GLU A 899 3.82 -28.35 -10.32
CA GLU A 899 3.23 -27.30 -9.52
C GLU A 899 4.16 -26.09 -9.30
N PHE A 900 3.59 -24.90 -9.11
CA PHE A 900 4.34 -23.66 -8.83
C PHE A 900 3.57 -22.71 -7.92
N SER A 901 4.30 -21.98 -7.07
CA SER A 901 3.72 -21.14 -6.00
C SER A 901 3.64 -19.65 -6.35
N ILE A 902 4.21 -19.23 -7.49
CA ILE A 902 4.26 -17.82 -7.94
C ILE A 902 3.61 -17.73 -9.33
N GLU A 903 2.91 -16.63 -9.61
CA GLU A 903 2.26 -16.40 -10.90
C GLU A 903 3.29 -16.53 -12.02
N GLN A 904 2.94 -17.28 -13.07
CA GLN A 904 3.77 -17.44 -14.25
C GLN A 904 3.22 -16.59 -15.39
N LEU A 905 4.11 -16.17 -16.28
CA LEU A 905 3.77 -15.40 -17.47
C LEU A 905 4.18 -16.17 -18.72
N ILE A 906 3.30 -16.18 -19.71
CA ILE A 906 3.62 -16.59 -21.08
C ILE A 906 3.61 -15.31 -21.92
N LYS A 907 4.79 -14.84 -22.30
CA LYS A 907 4.97 -13.68 -23.17
C LYS A 907 5.14 -14.13 -24.61
N VAL A 908 4.74 -13.28 -25.55
CA VAL A 908 5.16 -13.36 -26.95
C VAL A 908 5.99 -12.14 -27.26
N VAL A 909 7.23 -12.34 -27.70
CA VAL A 909 8.22 -11.27 -27.89
C VAL A 909 8.61 -11.19 -29.37
N ALA A 910 8.61 -9.97 -29.90
CA ALA A 910 9.01 -9.67 -31.27
C ALA A 910 10.32 -8.87 -31.29
N TYR A 911 11.30 -9.33 -32.05
CA TYR A 911 12.60 -8.68 -32.18
C TYR A 911 12.74 -8.07 -33.57
N TYR A 912 13.27 -6.85 -33.64
CA TYR A 912 13.44 -6.09 -34.88
C TYR A 912 14.87 -5.55 -34.99
N THR A 913 15.42 -5.61 -36.20
CA THR A 913 16.66 -4.96 -36.56
C THR A 913 16.38 -3.50 -36.92
N ASP A 914 17.12 -2.58 -36.30
CA ASP A 914 16.97 -1.16 -36.55
C ASP A 914 17.54 -0.74 -37.93
N SER A 915 17.34 0.53 -38.30
CA SER A 915 17.86 1.08 -39.56
C SER A 915 19.39 1.08 -39.67
N SER A 916 20.11 0.86 -38.56
CA SER A 916 21.56 0.76 -38.50
C SER A 916 22.05 -0.70 -38.60
N GLY A 917 21.14 -1.68 -38.73
CA GLY A 917 21.47 -3.09 -38.85
C GLY A 917 21.73 -3.78 -37.50
N VAL A 918 21.36 -3.15 -36.38
CA VAL A 918 21.54 -3.71 -35.04
C VAL A 918 20.23 -4.32 -34.57
N LEU A 919 20.26 -5.59 -34.17
CA LEU A 919 19.11 -6.26 -33.57
C LEU A 919 18.84 -5.67 -32.18
N ASP A 920 17.61 -5.23 -31.95
CA ASP A 920 17.15 -4.94 -30.59
C ASP A 920 17.09 -6.24 -29.81
N THR A 921 18.10 -6.50 -28.97
CA THR A 921 18.19 -7.76 -28.22
C THR A 921 17.25 -7.83 -27.02
N MET A 922 16.53 -6.75 -26.70
CA MET A 922 15.54 -6.77 -25.62
C MET A 922 14.17 -7.23 -26.10
N GLY A 923 13.86 -7.00 -27.38
CA GLY A 923 12.59 -7.37 -27.97
C GLY A 923 11.42 -6.53 -27.45
N LYS A 924 10.24 -6.72 -28.06
CA LYS A 924 9.01 -6.00 -27.71
C LYS A 924 7.93 -7.01 -27.31
N ILE A 925 7.29 -6.81 -26.17
CA ILE A 925 6.16 -7.65 -25.74
C ILE A 925 4.95 -7.36 -26.66
N VAL A 926 4.56 -8.36 -27.45
CA VAL A 926 3.45 -8.27 -28.42
C VAL A 926 2.25 -9.12 -28.00
N GLY A 927 2.39 -9.98 -26.99
CA GLY A 927 1.30 -10.73 -26.38
C GLY A 927 1.65 -11.18 -24.97
N LEU A 928 0.64 -11.31 -24.11
CA LEU A 928 0.81 -11.67 -22.71
C LEU A 928 -0.37 -12.50 -22.19
N LEU A 929 -0.06 -13.58 -21.48
CA LEU A 929 -1.00 -14.42 -20.74
C LEU A 929 -0.47 -14.66 -19.33
N ARG A 930 -1.32 -14.49 -18.33
CA ARG A 930 -1.00 -14.85 -16.93
C ARG A 930 -1.43 -16.28 -16.66
N VAL A 931 -0.68 -16.99 -15.84
CA VAL A 931 -1.03 -18.33 -15.36
C VAL A 931 -1.02 -18.33 -13.83
N LYS A 932 -2.18 -18.61 -13.24
CA LYS A 932 -2.40 -18.59 -11.80
C LYS A 932 -1.53 -19.65 -11.10
N PRO A 933 -0.90 -19.34 -9.95
CA PRO A 933 -0.20 -20.32 -9.12
C PRO A 933 -1.08 -21.53 -8.81
N ASN A 934 -0.51 -22.73 -8.86
CA ASN A 934 -1.25 -23.98 -8.67
C ASN A 934 -0.59 -24.97 -7.70
N SER A 935 0.38 -24.53 -6.90
CA SER A 935 0.95 -25.31 -5.79
C SER A 935 -0.13 -25.83 -4.86
N LYS A 936 0.11 -26.99 -4.25
CA LYS A 936 -0.84 -27.60 -3.30
C LYS A 936 -1.41 -26.64 -2.26
N ALA A 937 -0.59 -25.76 -1.68
CA ALA A 937 -1.03 -24.77 -0.67
C ALA A 937 -1.97 -23.68 -1.22
N LEU A 938 -2.02 -23.51 -2.54
CA LEU A 938 -2.82 -22.51 -3.25
C LEU A 938 -4.00 -23.14 -4.01
N ARG A 939 -4.23 -24.44 -3.80
CA ARG A 939 -5.44 -25.14 -4.23
C ARG A 939 -6.27 -25.48 -3.00
N ALA A 940 -7.58 -25.49 -3.19
CA ALA A 940 -8.51 -25.81 -2.14
C ALA A 940 -9.32 -27.06 -2.46
N SER A 941 -9.88 -27.66 -1.43
CA SER A 941 -10.85 -28.72 -1.51
C SER A 941 -12.08 -28.38 -0.69
N LYS A 942 -13.23 -28.91 -1.09
CA LYS A 942 -14.43 -28.82 -0.26
C LYS A 942 -15.14 -30.15 -0.21
N ARG A 943 -15.52 -30.60 0.99
CA ARG A 943 -16.31 -31.82 1.12
C ARG A 943 -17.75 -31.55 0.74
N VAL A 944 -18.27 -32.43 -0.10
CA VAL A 944 -19.63 -32.37 -0.65
C VAL A 944 -20.27 -33.73 -0.44
N VAL A 945 -21.46 -33.74 0.14
CA VAL A 945 -22.29 -34.94 0.18
C VAL A 945 -23.44 -34.80 -0.81
N ILE A 946 -23.47 -35.67 -1.81
CA ILE A 946 -24.51 -35.77 -2.83
C ILE A 946 -25.55 -36.78 -2.36
N ILE A 947 -26.78 -36.32 -2.14
CA ILE A 947 -27.87 -37.08 -1.53
C ILE A 947 -29.02 -37.22 -2.53
N PRO A 948 -29.08 -38.30 -3.33
CA PRO A 948 -30.26 -38.65 -4.10
C PRO A 948 -31.47 -38.82 -3.18
N VAL A 949 -32.56 -38.11 -3.47
CA VAL A 949 -33.80 -38.20 -2.69
C VAL A 949 -34.87 -38.94 -3.47
N LYS A 950 -35.36 -40.01 -2.88
CA LYS A 950 -36.44 -40.83 -3.44
C LYS A 950 -37.77 -40.44 -2.80
N THR A 951 -38.79 -40.18 -3.61
CA THR A 951 -40.13 -39.78 -3.14
C THR A 951 -41.23 -40.58 -3.84
N HIS A 952 -42.50 -40.43 -3.42
CA HIS A 952 -43.66 -41.06 -4.07
C HIS A 952 -44.83 -40.09 -4.21
N ILE A 953 -44.54 -38.87 -4.68
CA ILE A 953 -45.52 -37.77 -4.63
C ILE A 953 -46.51 -37.76 -5.81
N ASN A 954 -46.23 -38.45 -6.93
CA ASN A 954 -47.08 -38.42 -8.14
C ASN A 954 -47.70 -39.78 -8.48
N GLY A 955 -47.99 -40.61 -7.47
CA GLY A 955 -48.63 -41.93 -7.66
C GLY A 955 -47.68 -43.04 -8.12
N SER A 956 -46.44 -42.71 -8.50
CA SER A 956 -45.32 -43.64 -8.68
C SER A 956 -44.09 -43.17 -7.88
N ALA A 957 -43.30 -44.12 -7.38
CA ALA A 957 -42.02 -43.80 -6.73
C ALA A 957 -41.08 -43.15 -7.77
N SER A 958 -40.42 -42.05 -7.41
CA SER A 958 -39.35 -41.54 -8.26
C SER A 958 -38.21 -42.53 -8.31
N LYS A 959 -37.55 -42.55 -9.46
CA LYS A 959 -36.31 -43.30 -9.62
C LYS A 959 -35.22 -42.54 -8.87
N SER A 960 -34.41 -43.26 -8.09
CA SER A 960 -33.15 -42.71 -7.60
C SER A 960 -32.23 -42.34 -8.77
N LEU A 961 -31.18 -41.58 -8.47
CA LEU A 961 -30.10 -41.37 -9.44
C LEU A 961 -29.38 -42.70 -9.68
N THR A 962 -29.09 -42.99 -10.95
CA THR A 962 -28.21 -44.09 -11.34
C THR A 962 -26.77 -43.73 -10.98
N ASN A 963 -25.89 -44.73 -10.87
CA ASN A 963 -24.46 -44.48 -10.63
C ASN A 963 -23.85 -43.60 -11.72
N THR A 964 -24.29 -43.75 -12.98
CA THR A 964 -23.84 -42.91 -14.09
C THR A 964 -24.29 -41.45 -13.92
N GLU A 965 -25.56 -41.21 -13.58
CA GLU A 965 -26.05 -39.83 -13.33
C GLU A 965 -25.32 -39.19 -12.14
N LEU A 966 -24.97 -39.96 -11.10
CA LEU A 966 -24.17 -39.49 -9.96
C LEU A 966 -22.73 -39.14 -10.35
N GLU A 967 -22.11 -39.97 -11.20
CA GLU A 967 -20.78 -39.73 -11.73
C GLU A 967 -20.73 -38.49 -12.64
N ASP A 968 -21.69 -38.35 -13.55
CA ASP A 968 -21.80 -37.20 -14.45
C ASP A 968 -21.89 -35.89 -13.65
N GLU A 969 -22.72 -35.86 -12.61
CA GLU A 969 -22.86 -34.72 -11.71
C GLU A 969 -21.55 -34.40 -10.96
N ALA A 970 -20.89 -35.43 -10.43
CA ALA A 970 -19.61 -35.29 -9.76
C ALA A 970 -18.53 -34.74 -10.71
N LEU A 971 -18.54 -35.16 -11.98
CA LEU A 971 -17.64 -34.66 -13.02
C LEU A 971 -17.93 -33.20 -13.36
N VAL A 972 -19.19 -32.78 -13.43
CA VAL A 972 -19.58 -31.37 -13.65
C VAL A 972 -19.08 -30.48 -12.52
N LEU A 973 -19.33 -30.85 -11.25
CA LEU A 973 -18.81 -30.12 -10.09
C LEU A 973 -17.29 -30.02 -10.13
N LYS A 974 -16.60 -31.15 -10.39
CA LYS A 974 -15.14 -31.20 -10.50
C LYS A 974 -14.63 -30.33 -11.65
N LYS A 975 -15.28 -30.34 -12.82
CA LYS A 975 -14.91 -29.57 -14.01
C LYS A 975 -14.92 -28.07 -13.71
N PHE A 976 -16.04 -27.55 -13.23
CA PHE A 976 -16.23 -26.10 -13.06
C PHE A 976 -15.55 -25.55 -11.80
N LEU A 977 -15.55 -26.27 -10.67
CA LEU A 977 -14.87 -25.79 -9.46
C LEU A 977 -13.34 -25.74 -9.63
N ARG A 978 -12.77 -26.60 -10.47
CA ARG A 978 -11.33 -26.56 -10.77
C ARG A 978 -10.93 -25.39 -11.66
N GLN A 979 -11.86 -24.72 -12.35
CA GLN A 979 -11.57 -23.43 -13.00
C GLN A 979 -11.07 -22.37 -12.01
N ILE A 980 -11.41 -22.52 -10.73
CA ILE A 980 -11.02 -21.64 -9.63
C ILE A 980 -10.14 -22.35 -8.57
N LEU A 981 -9.50 -23.45 -8.94
CA LEU A 981 -8.61 -24.27 -8.07
C LEU A 981 -9.28 -24.87 -6.84
N ILE A 982 -10.57 -25.24 -6.95
CA ILE A 982 -11.29 -25.97 -5.90
C ILE A 982 -11.61 -27.38 -6.38
N THR A 983 -11.19 -28.41 -5.65
CA THR A 983 -11.53 -29.80 -5.91
C THR A 983 -12.60 -30.31 -4.92
N PRO A 984 -13.78 -30.75 -5.37
CA PRO A 984 -14.77 -31.35 -4.47
C PRO A 984 -14.32 -32.74 -3.99
N ILE A 985 -14.47 -33.01 -2.69
CA ILE A 985 -14.34 -34.35 -2.07
C ILE A 985 -15.75 -34.89 -1.89
N ILE A 986 -16.10 -35.93 -2.62
CA ILE A 986 -17.49 -36.34 -2.82
C ILE A 986 -17.81 -37.60 -2.03
N GLU A 987 -18.85 -37.49 -1.20
CA GLU A 987 -19.52 -38.59 -0.53
C GLU A 987 -20.96 -38.71 -1.05
N THR A 988 -21.57 -39.90 -0.95
CA THR A 988 -22.94 -40.10 -1.43
C THR A 988 -23.69 -41.15 -0.61
N PHE A 989 -24.99 -40.92 -0.39
CA PHE A 989 -25.94 -41.90 0.13
C PHE A 989 -27.37 -41.52 -0.31
N GLU A 990 -28.25 -42.50 -0.45
CA GLU A 990 -29.66 -42.26 -0.83
C GLU A 990 -30.53 -41.94 0.39
N LEU A 991 -31.36 -40.91 0.31
CA LEU A 991 -32.40 -40.59 1.29
C LEU A 991 -33.78 -41.00 0.75
N ASP A 992 -34.45 -41.95 1.39
CA ASP A 992 -35.79 -42.39 1.00
C ASP A 992 -36.88 -41.66 1.83
N LEU A 993 -37.61 -40.75 1.18
CA LEU A 993 -38.75 -40.02 1.73
C LEU A 993 -40.10 -40.55 1.20
N SER A 994 -40.14 -41.64 0.44
CA SER A 994 -41.35 -42.13 -0.22
C SER A 994 -42.52 -42.41 0.74
N SER A 995 -42.22 -42.79 1.99
CA SER A 995 -43.21 -43.06 3.04
C SER A 995 -43.26 -42.00 4.16
N ASN A 996 -42.54 -40.87 4.00
CA ASN A 996 -42.45 -39.86 5.04
C ASN A 996 -43.72 -38.99 5.08
N ALA A 997 -44.52 -39.16 6.14
CA ALA A 997 -45.81 -38.48 6.27
C ALA A 997 -45.68 -36.95 6.38
N THR A 998 -44.66 -36.46 7.09
CA THR A 998 -44.38 -35.02 7.24
C THR A 998 -43.97 -34.41 5.90
N PHE A 999 -43.06 -35.06 5.16
CA PHE A 999 -42.67 -34.61 3.82
C PHE A 999 -43.90 -34.46 2.90
N ASN A 1000 -44.71 -35.51 2.82
CA ASN A 1000 -45.87 -35.57 1.94
C ASN A 1000 -47.01 -34.60 2.30
N SER A 1001 -47.09 -34.14 3.55
CA SER A 1001 -48.14 -33.22 4.01
C SER A 1001 -47.70 -31.77 4.02
N ASP A 1002 -46.48 -31.47 4.47
CA ASP A 1002 -46.03 -30.11 4.71
C ASP A 1002 -45.28 -29.50 3.51
N TYR A 1003 -44.66 -30.32 2.66
CA TYR A 1003 -43.77 -29.86 1.59
C TYR A 1003 -44.27 -30.20 0.18
N ILE A 1004 -45.47 -30.74 0.03
CA ILE A 1004 -46.08 -31.07 -1.26
C ILE A 1004 -47.35 -30.27 -1.47
N THR A 1005 -47.46 -29.61 -2.63
CA THR A 1005 -48.69 -28.93 -3.05
C THR A 1005 -49.14 -29.41 -4.43
N ASN A 1006 -50.44 -29.41 -4.68
CA ASN A 1006 -50.97 -29.68 -6.02
C ASN A 1006 -51.08 -28.37 -6.80
N HIS A 1007 -50.38 -28.28 -7.93
CA HIS A 1007 -50.47 -27.15 -8.84
C HIS A 1007 -50.77 -27.65 -10.25
N ASN A 1008 -51.88 -27.20 -10.84
CA ASN A 1008 -52.36 -27.60 -12.16
C ASN A 1008 -52.45 -29.14 -12.35
N GLY A 1009 -52.91 -29.86 -11.32
CA GLY A 1009 -53.10 -31.31 -11.37
C GLY A 1009 -51.82 -32.14 -11.20
N GLN A 1010 -50.68 -31.51 -10.88
CA GLN A 1010 -49.42 -32.19 -10.58
C GLN A 1010 -48.93 -31.84 -9.17
N ASN A 1011 -48.42 -32.82 -8.44
CA ASN A 1011 -47.82 -32.57 -7.13
C ASN A 1011 -46.41 -32.01 -7.30
N LYS A 1012 -46.14 -30.90 -6.60
CA LYS A 1012 -44.90 -30.13 -6.64
C LYS A 1012 -44.27 -30.09 -5.25
N ILE A 1013 -42.95 -30.20 -5.20
CA ILE A 1013 -42.17 -30.02 -3.97
C ILE A 1013 -42.07 -28.53 -3.68
N ILE A 1014 -42.34 -28.09 -2.45
CA ILE A 1014 -42.32 -26.69 -2.05
C ILE A 1014 -41.26 -26.50 -0.99
N ARG A 1015 -40.35 -25.55 -1.23
CA ARG A 1015 -39.29 -25.21 -0.26
C ARG A 1015 -39.81 -24.39 0.91
N GLU A 1016 -40.75 -23.49 0.63
CA GLU A 1016 -41.38 -22.56 1.57
C GLU A 1016 -42.68 -22.01 0.96
N ASP A 1017 -43.64 -21.69 1.83
CA ASP A 1017 -44.88 -20.99 1.48
C ASP A 1017 -44.90 -19.61 2.17
N LEU A 1018 -44.70 -18.55 1.39
CA LEU A 1018 -44.67 -17.19 1.91
C LEU A 1018 -46.06 -16.58 2.11
N SER A 1019 -47.11 -17.20 1.57
CA SER A 1019 -48.51 -16.83 1.84
C SER A 1019 -48.99 -17.33 3.20
N ASN A 1020 -48.36 -18.41 3.68
CA ASN A 1020 -48.57 -18.98 5.01
C ASN A 1020 -47.21 -19.26 5.69
N PRO A 1021 -46.55 -18.25 6.27
CA PRO A 1021 -45.22 -18.40 6.88
C PRO A 1021 -45.18 -19.33 8.11
N ALA A 1022 -46.33 -19.87 8.53
CA ALA A 1022 -46.49 -20.79 9.64
C ALA A 1022 -46.58 -22.26 9.19
N LEU A 1023 -45.81 -22.68 8.17
CA LEU A 1023 -45.62 -24.10 7.89
C LEU A 1023 -45.23 -24.84 9.18
N PRO A 1024 -45.87 -25.96 9.55
CA PRO A 1024 -45.71 -26.59 10.87
C PRO A 1024 -44.26 -26.95 11.24
N THR A 1025 -43.43 -27.18 10.22
CA THR A 1025 -42.07 -27.74 10.31
C THR A 1025 -40.97 -26.83 9.74
N GLY A 1026 -41.28 -25.60 9.32
CA GLY A 1026 -40.29 -24.65 8.80
C GLY A 1026 -39.94 -24.86 7.32
N LYS A 1027 -38.72 -24.51 6.90
CA LYS A 1027 -38.27 -24.63 5.50
C LYS A 1027 -37.90 -26.08 5.17
N LEU A 1028 -37.99 -26.46 3.89
CA LEU A 1028 -37.66 -27.83 3.45
C LEU A 1028 -36.22 -28.25 3.83
N GLN A 1029 -35.27 -27.33 3.76
CA GLN A 1029 -33.87 -27.58 4.13
C GLN A 1029 -33.72 -28.03 5.59
N ASP A 1030 -34.44 -27.37 6.50
CA ASP A 1030 -34.40 -27.68 7.94
C ASP A 1030 -34.92 -29.10 8.20
N PHE A 1031 -36.00 -29.47 7.49
CA PHE A 1031 -36.55 -30.81 7.52
C PHE A 1031 -35.57 -31.85 6.97
N LEU A 1032 -34.92 -31.56 5.83
CA LEU A 1032 -34.01 -32.50 5.17
C LEU A 1032 -32.79 -32.81 6.03
N ILE A 1033 -32.15 -31.80 6.64
CA ILE A 1033 -30.96 -32.03 7.48
C ILE A 1033 -31.28 -32.68 8.83
N ALA A 1034 -32.54 -32.61 9.27
CA ALA A 1034 -33.03 -33.29 10.46
C ALA A 1034 -33.30 -34.79 10.25
N GLN A 1035 -33.29 -35.28 9.00
CA GLN A 1035 -33.42 -36.72 8.72
C GLN A 1035 -32.15 -37.46 9.14
N ASN A 1036 -32.27 -38.76 9.43
CA ASN A 1036 -31.13 -39.60 9.76
C ASN A 1036 -30.40 -40.08 8.52
N VAL A 1037 -29.07 -40.22 8.61
CA VAL A 1037 -28.29 -40.93 7.58
C VAL A 1037 -28.66 -42.41 7.64
N PRO A 1038 -28.99 -43.07 6.51
CA PRO A 1038 -29.41 -44.48 6.50
C PRO A 1038 -28.44 -45.39 7.24
N GLY A 1039 -28.97 -46.24 8.12
CA GLY A 1039 -28.17 -47.17 8.92
C GLY A 1039 -27.46 -46.55 10.13
N THR A 1040 -27.67 -45.27 10.40
CA THR A 1040 -27.10 -44.56 11.56
C THR A 1040 -28.18 -43.96 12.47
N ALA A 1041 -27.81 -43.58 13.69
CA ALA A 1041 -28.65 -42.78 14.60
C ALA A 1041 -28.38 -41.27 14.47
N ASN A 1042 -27.44 -40.87 13.62
CA ASN A 1042 -27.05 -39.47 13.45
C ASN A 1042 -27.96 -38.81 12.41
N THR A 1043 -28.38 -37.59 12.69
CA THR A 1043 -29.01 -36.73 11.68
C THR A 1043 -27.98 -36.32 10.63
N ILE A 1044 -28.43 -35.99 9.42
CA ILE A 1044 -27.57 -35.50 8.34
C ILE A 1044 -26.80 -34.25 8.79
N ALA A 1045 -27.43 -33.36 9.58
CA ALA A 1045 -26.75 -32.20 10.15
C ALA A 1045 -25.58 -32.55 11.08
N ASN A 1046 -25.70 -33.64 11.84
CA ASN A 1046 -24.69 -34.08 12.80
C ASN A 1046 -23.56 -34.88 12.14
N GLU A 1047 -23.89 -35.75 11.17
CA GLU A 1047 -22.90 -36.53 10.43
C GLU A 1047 -22.10 -35.63 9.48
N TYR A 1048 -22.78 -34.67 8.85
CA TYR A 1048 -22.21 -33.74 7.88
C TYR A 1048 -22.36 -32.30 8.39
N PRO A 1049 -21.52 -31.81 9.30
CA PRO A 1049 -21.69 -30.47 9.87
C PRO A 1049 -21.55 -29.36 8.81
N PRO A 1050 -22.27 -28.22 8.94
CA PRO A 1050 -22.36 -27.17 7.92
C PRO A 1050 -21.04 -26.46 7.60
N ASN A 1051 -20.10 -26.38 8.55
CA ASN A 1051 -18.79 -25.76 8.30
C ASN A 1051 -17.87 -26.66 7.45
N ASP A 1052 -18.03 -27.98 7.57
CA ASP A 1052 -17.13 -28.95 6.94
C ASP A 1052 -17.70 -29.46 5.60
N TYR A 1053 -19.01 -29.65 5.52
CA TYR A 1053 -19.70 -30.27 4.38
C TYR A 1053 -20.76 -29.38 3.76
N PHE A 1054 -20.73 -29.28 2.43
CA PHE A 1054 -21.89 -28.85 1.65
C PHE A 1054 -22.79 -30.05 1.35
N LYS A 1055 -24.09 -29.86 1.54
CA LYS A 1055 -25.08 -30.93 1.37
C LYS A 1055 -25.93 -30.63 0.15
N LEU A 1056 -25.95 -31.55 -0.79
CA LEU A 1056 -26.63 -31.39 -2.06
C LEU A 1056 -27.70 -32.46 -2.21
N PHE A 1057 -28.95 -32.06 -1.99
CA PHE A 1057 -30.11 -32.92 -2.13
C PHE A 1057 -30.64 -32.90 -3.56
N TYR A 1058 -30.83 -34.09 -4.15
CA TYR A 1058 -31.29 -34.26 -5.52
C TYR A 1058 -32.72 -34.77 -5.59
N PHE A 1059 -33.61 -34.00 -6.22
CA PHE A 1059 -34.99 -34.42 -6.52
C PHE A 1059 -35.22 -34.54 -8.03
N LYS A 1060 -35.78 -35.68 -8.49
CA LYS A 1060 -36.16 -35.87 -9.91
C LYS A 1060 -37.50 -35.21 -10.25
N GLU A 1061 -38.27 -34.82 -9.25
CA GLU A 1061 -39.57 -34.17 -9.40
C GLU A 1061 -39.44 -32.64 -9.41
N SER A 1062 -40.41 -31.99 -10.05
CA SER A 1062 -40.50 -30.53 -10.10
C SER A 1062 -40.99 -29.89 -8.80
N GLY A 1063 -40.57 -28.66 -8.56
CA GLY A 1063 -40.91 -27.93 -7.35
C GLY A 1063 -40.49 -26.46 -7.39
N GLY A 1064 -40.65 -25.77 -6.27
CA GLY A 1064 -40.53 -24.32 -6.21
C GLY A 1064 -40.87 -23.71 -4.86
N LYS A 1065 -41.46 -22.52 -4.88
CA LYS A 1065 -41.99 -21.82 -3.70
C LYS A 1065 -43.39 -21.27 -3.97
N ILE A 1066 -44.14 -20.97 -2.91
CA ILE A 1066 -45.34 -20.13 -2.99
C ILE A 1066 -44.96 -18.71 -2.57
N ASP A 1067 -45.27 -17.72 -3.41
CA ASP A 1067 -45.02 -16.31 -3.09
C ASP A 1067 -46.03 -15.74 -2.07
N SER A 1068 -45.81 -14.51 -1.61
CA SER A 1068 -46.71 -13.86 -0.64
C SER A 1068 -48.13 -13.63 -1.16
N GLY A 1069 -48.33 -13.71 -2.48
CA GLY A 1069 -49.64 -13.63 -3.13
C GLY A 1069 -50.32 -14.99 -3.30
N GLY A 1070 -49.70 -16.09 -2.85
CA GLY A 1070 -50.23 -17.45 -3.00
C GLY A 1070 -49.94 -18.09 -4.36
N ASN A 1071 -49.08 -17.49 -5.20
CA ASN A 1071 -48.76 -18.03 -6.52
C ASN A 1071 -47.57 -19.00 -6.46
N TYR A 1072 -47.65 -20.08 -7.22
CA TYR A 1072 -46.55 -21.01 -7.40
C TYR A 1072 -45.47 -20.43 -8.33
N ILE A 1073 -44.22 -20.46 -7.86
CA ILE A 1073 -43.03 -20.10 -8.62
C ILE A 1073 -42.12 -21.31 -8.70
N GLY A 1074 -41.98 -21.89 -9.90
CA GLY A 1074 -41.08 -23.02 -10.14
C GLY A 1074 -39.60 -22.64 -10.01
N LEU A 1075 -38.79 -23.55 -9.47
CA LEU A 1075 -37.35 -23.39 -9.28
C LEU A 1075 -36.61 -24.65 -9.77
N ASN A 1076 -35.44 -24.46 -10.38
CA ASN A 1076 -34.54 -25.56 -10.78
C ASN A 1076 -33.56 -25.96 -9.65
N GLY A 1077 -33.38 -25.07 -8.67
CA GLY A 1077 -32.54 -25.27 -7.52
C GLY A 1077 -32.74 -24.16 -6.51
N PHE A 1078 -32.22 -24.37 -5.30
CA PHE A 1078 -32.08 -23.32 -4.31
C PHE A 1078 -31.03 -23.67 -3.28
N THR A 1079 -30.53 -22.62 -2.64
CA THR A 1079 -29.55 -22.70 -1.55
C THR A 1079 -30.07 -22.02 -0.29
N ASP A 1080 -29.80 -22.63 0.86
CA ASP A 1080 -29.73 -21.94 2.14
C ASP A 1080 -28.26 -21.72 2.54
N PRO A 1081 -27.71 -20.51 2.34
CA PRO A 1081 -26.32 -20.21 2.64
C PRO A 1081 -25.97 -20.36 4.13
N LYS A 1082 -26.95 -20.26 5.04
CA LYS A 1082 -26.68 -20.35 6.49
C LYS A 1082 -26.42 -21.78 6.94
N SER A 1083 -27.08 -22.73 6.29
CA SER A 1083 -27.01 -24.16 6.64
C SER A 1083 -26.11 -24.94 5.68
N HIS A 1084 -25.56 -24.26 4.64
CA HIS A 1084 -24.78 -24.85 3.54
C HIS A 1084 -25.52 -26.04 2.90
N VAL A 1085 -26.84 -25.89 2.78
CA VAL A 1085 -27.74 -26.86 2.16
C VAL A 1085 -28.15 -26.31 0.82
N LEU A 1086 -27.93 -27.08 -0.24
CA LEU A 1086 -28.53 -26.83 -1.53
C LEU A 1086 -29.42 -28.00 -1.94
N SER A 1087 -30.44 -27.69 -2.74
CA SER A 1087 -31.35 -28.67 -3.30
C SER A 1087 -31.56 -28.37 -4.77
N THR A 1088 -31.34 -29.37 -5.60
CA THR A 1088 -31.68 -29.34 -7.02
C THR A 1088 -33.05 -29.99 -7.18
N ILE A 1089 -33.94 -29.29 -7.89
CA ILE A 1089 -35.32 -29.72 -8.06
C ILE A 1089 -35.61 -29.72 -9.56
N ASN A 1090 -36.24 -30.78 -10.07
CA ASN A 1090 -36.54 -30.96 -11.49
C ASN A 1090 -35.32 -31.27 -12.38
N PHE A 1091 -34.51 -32.25 -11.99
CA PHE A 1091 -33.30 -32.66 -12.72
C PHE A 1091 -33.48 -32.88 -14.24
N VAL A 1092 -34.65 -33.38 -14.68
CA VAL A 1092 -34.91 -33.68 -16.10
C VAL A 1092 -34.92 -32.42 -16.99
N THR A 1093 -35.15 -31.23 -16.43
CA THR A 1093 -35.14 -29.96 -17.17
C THR A 1093 -34.16 -28.92 -16.60
N ALA A 1094 -33.42 -29.25 -15.55
CA ALA A 1094 -32.41 -28.37 -14.99
C ALA A 1094 -31.20 -28.30 -15.94
N ASN A 1095 -30.65 -27.10 -16.15
CA ASN A 1095 -29.40 -26.95 -16.89
C ASN A 1095 -28.26 -27.58 -16.07
N GLU A 1096 -27.35 -28.28 -16.75
CA GLU A 1096 -26.23 -29.07 -16.19
C GLU A 1096 -25.42 -28.34 -15.10
N VAL A 1097 -25.26 -27.02 -15.21
CA VAL A 1097 -24.44 -26.23 -14.26
C VAL A 1097 -25.20 -25.69 -13.04
N THR A 1098 -26.49 -25.98 -12.91
CA THR A 1098 -27.32 -25.54 -11.76
C THR A 1098 -26.72 -25.95 -10.40
N PRO A 1099 -26.19 -27.17 -10.21
CA PRO A 1099 -25.60 -27.58 -8.94
C PRO A 1099 -24.35 -26.77 -8.59
N VAL A 1100 -23.52 -26.44 -9.60
CA VAL A 1100 -22.36 -25.56 -9.45
C VAL A 1100 -22.80 -24.15 -9.06
N HIS A 1101 -23.84 -23.61 -9.70
CA HIS A 1101 -24.42 -22.30 -9.38
C HIS A 1101 -24.84 -22.22 -7.92
N GLU A 1102 -25.58 -23.22 -7.44
CA GLU A 1102 -26.04 -23.28 -6.05
C GLU A 1102 -24.87 -23.51 -5.06
N PHE A 1103 -23.88 -24.33 -5.41
CA PHE A 1103 -22.63 -24.47 -4.64
C PHE A 1103 -21.93 -23.12 -4.46
N LEU A 1104 -21.87 -22.29 -5.50
CA LEU A 1104 -21.16 -21.02 -5.40
C LEU A 1104 -21.88 -20.04 -4.45
N HIS A 1105 -23.22 -20.10 -4.36
CA HIS A 1105 -23.98 -19.35 -3.35
C HIS A 1105 -23.69 -19.81 -1.92
N THR A 1106 -23.46 -21.12 -1.66
CA THR A 1106 -23.04 -21.59 -0.32
C THR A 1106 -21.63 -21.09 0.05
N ALA A 1107 -20.82 -20.77 -0.96
CA ALA A 1107 -19.51 -20.16 -0.83
C ALA A 1107 -19.54 -18.61 -0.82
N ASN A 1108 -20.73 -18.00 -0.71
CA ASN A 1108 -20.99 -16.55 -0.74
C ASN A 1108 -20.73 -15.84 -2.07
N VAL A 1109 -20.59 -16.57 -3.18
CA VAL A 1109 -20.46 -15.94 -4.50
C VAL A 1109 -21.83 -15.43 -4.94
N GLU A 1110 -21.88 -14.19 -5.42
CA GLU A 1110 -23.12 -13.52 -5.83
C GLU A 1110 -23.47 -13.73 -7.31
N HIS A 1111 -24.73 -13.48 -7.66
CA HIS A 1111 -25.14 -13.35 -9.07
C HIS A 1111 -24.33 -12.26 -9.77
N SER A 1112 -24.01 -12.44 -11.06
CA SER A 1112 -23.31 -11.43 -11.88
C SER A 1112 -24.02 -10.07 -11.90
N PHE A 1113 -25.35 -10.09 -11.86
CA PHE A 1113 -26.19 -8.90 -11.88
C PHE A 1113 -26.53 -8.36 -10.47
N THR A 1114 -25.96 -8.93 -9.42
CA THR A 1114 -26.16 -8.39 -8.06
C THR A 1114 -25.64 -6.97 -8.02
N ALA A 1115 -26.45 -6.04 -7.51
CA ALA A 1115 -26.02 -4.66 -7.34
C ALA A 1115 -24.76 -4.60 -6.48
N TYR A 1116 -23.78 -3.82 -6.92
CA TYR A 1116 -22.54 -3.54 -6.22
C TYR A 1116 -22.83 -3.10 -4.77
N GLU A 1117 -23.90 -2.32 -4.58
CA GLU A 1117 -24.37 -1.83 -3.29
C GLU A 1117 -25.07 -2.87 -2.40
N ALA A 1118 -25.43 -4.03 -2.93
CA ALA A 1118 -26.24 -5.03 -2.22
C ALA A 1118 -25.40 -6.02 -1.40
N SER A 1119 -24.13 -6.22 -1.74
CA SER A 1119 -23.27 -7.22 -1.08
C SER A 1119 -21.78 -6.93 -1.27
N LYS A 1120 -20.95 -7.27 -0.28
CA LYS A 1120 -19.47 -7.15 -0.36
C LYS A 1120 -18.88 -8.10 -1.36
N TYR A 1121 -19.59 -9.20 -1.58
CA TYR A 1121 -19.19 -10.24 -2.49
C TYR A 1121 -19.62 -9.89 -3.93
N ALA A 1122 -20.44 -8.85 -4.14
CA ALA A 1122 -20.77 -8.32 -5.45
C ALA A 1122 -19.74 -7.25 -5.83
N LYS A 1123 -18.73 -7.65 -6.60
CA LYS A 1123 -17.63 -6.75 -6.98
C LYS A 1123 -18.00 -5.80 -8.12
N PHE A 1124 -18.84 -6.27 -9.03
CA PHE A 1124 -19.34 -5.53 -10.20
C PHE A 1124 -20.79 -5.95 -10.47
N THR A 1125 -21.54 -5.09 -11.17
CA THR A 1125 -22.91 -5.38 -11.59
C THR A 1125 -22.98 -5.41 -13.10
N PHE A 1126 -23.26 -6.59 -13.61
CA PHE A 1126 -23.45 -6.84 -15.04
C PHE A 1126 -24.93 -6.77 -15.41
N GLU A 1127 -25.21 -6.43 -16.67
CA GLU A 1127 -26.58 -6.50 -17.19
C GLU A 1127 -27.07 -7.96 -17.14
N PRO A 1128 -28.24 -8.23 -16.53
CA PRO A 1128 -28.71 -9.59 -16.33
C PRO A 1128 -28.93 -10.36 -17.64
N LYS A 1129 -28.64 -11.67 -17.62
CA LYS A 1129 -28.89 -12.65 -18.71
C LYS A 1129 -28.02 -12.48 -19.96
N LEU A 1130 -26.95 -11.69 -19.88
CA LEU A 1130 -26.06 -11.43 -21.02
C LEU A 1130 -24.66 -12.03 -20.87
N THR A 1131 -24.28 -12.53 -19.68
CA THR A 1131 -22.97 -13.15 -19.48
C THR A 1131 -23.04 -14.67 -19.46
N GLU A 1132 -21.97 -15.33 -19.88
CA GLU A 1132 -21.75 -16.79 -19.83
C GLU A 1132 -21.26 -17.27 -18.47
N ASN A 1133 -21.25 -16.39 -17.48
CA ASN A 1133 -20.86 -16.72 -16.11
C ASN A 1133 -21.86 -17.70 -15.48
N ILE A 1134 -21.37 -18.66 -14.70
CA ILE A 1134 -22.21 -19.66 -14.00
C ILE A 1134 -23.26 -18.98 -13.11
N LEU A 1135 -22.96 -17.81 -12.55
CA LEU A 1135 -23.83 -17.06 -11.65
C LEU A 1135 -24.83 -16.14 -12.38
N ASP A 1136 -24.94 -16.23 -13.70
CA ASP A 1136 -25.99 -15.53 -14.48
C ASP A 1136 -27.19 -16.46 -14.77
N TYR A 1137 -28.24 -15.87 -15.36
CA TYR A 1137 -29.46 -16.51 -15.85
C TYR A 1137 -29.57 -16.48 -17.38
N SER A 1138 -28.45 -16.56 -18.10
CA SER A 1138 -28.42 -16.60 -19.58
C SER A 1138 -29.29 -17.72 -20.19
N HIS A 1139 -29.44 -18.85 -19.50
CA HIS A 1139 -30.35 -19.94 -19.87
C HIS A 1139 -31.84 -19.53 -19.94
N GLY A 1140 -32.20 -18.40 -19.32
CA GLY A 1140 -33.54 -17.79 -19.39
C GLY A 1140 -33.61 -16.58 -20.33
N SER A 1141 -32.61 -16.39 -21.19
CA SER A 1141 -32.54 -15.34 -22.21
C SER A 1141 -33.25 -15.75 -23.50
N PRO A 1142 -33.88 -14.82 -24.25
CA PRO A 1142 -34.43 -15.10 -25.59
C PRO A 1142 -33.39 -15.63 -26.58
N SER A 1143 -32.11 -15.26 -26.39
CA SER A 1143 -30.98 -15.68 -27.25
C SER A 1143 -30.20 -16.86 -26.67
N TYR A 1144 -30.80 -17.65 -25.77
CA TYR A 1144 -30.26 -18.80 -25.03
C TYR A 1144 -28.81 -19.20 -25.36
N PHE A 1145 -27.95 -19.19 -24.34
CA PHE A 1145 -26.61 -19.77 -24.41
C PHE A 1145 -26.16 -20.30 -23.06
N ASP A 1146 -25.19 -21.22 -23.10
CA ASP A 1146 -24.74 -21.96 -21.93
C ASP A 1146 -23.87 -21.12 -21.00
N ARG A 1147 -23.89 -21.47 -19.71
CA ARG A 1147 -23.03 -20.86 -18.69
C ARG A 1147 -21.81 -21.75 -18.50
N ILE A 1148 -20.63 -21.22 -18.76
CA ILE A 1148 -19.42 -22.03 -18.99
C ILE A 1148 -18.19 -21.54 -18.22
N SER A 1149 -18.21 -20.35 -17.62
CA SER A 1149 -17.03 -19.74 -17.03
C SER A 1149 -17.27 -19.13 -15.64
N LEU A 1150 -16.17 -18.98 -14.89
CA LEU A 1150 -16.09 -18.24 -13.63
C LEU A 1150 -15.03 -17.15 -13.73
N TRP A 1151 -15.24 -16.06 -13.00
CA TRP A 1151 -14.22 -15.02 -12.83
C TRP A 1151 -13.25 -15.37 -11.71
N ASP A 1152 -12.00 -14.94 -11.83
CA ASP A 1152 -10.97 -15.20 -10.82
C ASP A 1152 -11.36 -14.64 -9.45
N TRP A 1153 -11.98 -13.46 -9.42
CA TRP A 1153 -12.43 -12.84 -8.19
C TRP A 1153 -13.54 -13.63 -7.48
N GLN A 1154 -14.42 -14.32 -8.22
CA GLN A 1154 -15.39 -15.25 -7.63
C GLN A 1154 -14.66 -16.46 -7.03
N GLY A 1155 -13.60 -16.93 -7.70
CA GLY A 1155 -12.71 -17.96 -7.18
C GLY A 1155 -12.07 -17.59 -5.84
N ARG A 1156 -11.57 -16.36 -5.70
CA ARG A 1156 -11.01 -15.85 -4.44
C ARG A 1156 -12.04 -15.83 -3.31
N ILE A 1157 -13.30 -15.53 -3.60
CA ILE A 1157 -14.40 -15.58 -2.62
C ILE A 1157 -14.67 -17.03 -2.22
N ALA A 1158 -14.84 -17.93 -3.19
CA ALA A 1158 -15.17 -19.33 -2.93
C ALA A 1158 -14.05 -20.09 -2.18
N PHE A 1159 -12.78 -19.73 -2.44
CA PHE A 1159 -11.63 -20.28 -1.73
C PHE A 1159 -11.72 -20.04 -0.22
N SER A 1160 -12.26 -18.88 0.21
CA SER A 1160 -12.43 -18.56 1.63
C SER A 1160 -13.44 -19.44 2.39
N ALA A 1161 -14.28 -20.18 1.66
CA ALA A 1161 -15.24 -21.13 2.21
C ALA A 1161 -14.77 -22.60 2.07
N SER A 1162 -13.53 -22.80 1.63
CA SER A 1162 -12.94 -24.10 1.30
C SER A 1162 -11.68 -24.35 2.14
N ASP A 1163 -11.29 -25.63 2.24
CA ASP A 1163 -10.10 -26.06 2.97
C ASP A 1163 -8.91 -26.14 2.00
N VAL A 1164 -7.67 -25.99 2.47
CA VAL A 1164 -6.49 -26.26 1.62
C VAL A 1164 -6.49 -27.73 1.19
N GLU A 1165 -6.07 -28.03 -0.04
CA GLU A 1165 -6.02 -29.43 -0.51
C GLU A 1165 -5.11 -30.30 0.41
N PRO A 1166 -5.59 -31.49 0.85
CA PRO A 1166 -4.93 -32.36 1.83
C PRO A 1166 -3.63 -33.00 1.34
#